data_AF-A0A395Y6X7-F1
#
_entry.id   AF-A0A395Y6X7-F1
#
_cell.length_a   1.000
_cell.length_b   1.000
_cell.length_c   1.000
_cell.angle_alpha   90.00
_cell.angle_beta   90.00
_cell.angle_gamma   90.00
#
_symmetry.space_group_name_H-M   'P 1'
#
loop_
_entity.id
_entity.type
_entity.pdbx_description
1 polymer ?
#
loop_
_entity_poly.entity_id
_entity_poly.type
_entity_poly.pdbx_seq_one_letter_code
_entity_poly.pdbx_strand_id
1 'polypeptide(L)'
;MKKLWRRLGALLIAAVMVLSVTVREAGTVYAAGTLPTQVTNCENSSFNGLLTLGFGDDTAATNYVKAINKVTVNDTEFTKGTISKYWSNTGTIWNIDNVMGSYGYYQALQICNEKITFPAKIVISADGYDDMTVSVKYEKSKYSAEIVQNDNKPSTGSDYKVVLKASANGTVNVDKVTAKEGEKVTVTATPADGYVLDTVSVKDSKNAEITVTGNTFAMPASDVTVRAVFKANAPAEDSTVSIDSIKMETDFFSQNWYFTFPENVDYVSKITGVSVNGTAWNAISYNPSSGGSYRADTSNSRLTFAAKDFSSSSTVPVLKSGDVITITADGYKDLTFKILIDTNGKMTATADDGQGDNMQLYVKLEGNFECAIVGQKDYDGVSSATGAASSNNNSNVTVYGALVEKGKEPADSDWKELNNDSDINIVGSKSKVNIVPDTSKGTSKDADSGMEGVYLTISSALTLNGTPKDAGDYLISVSVTDDQGRTAESNALPFTIYTGNEKLADRLVLDNLTQTQDGKYMWNIMEPWAIRDFGSNTGEKESVRVPKNVKAWYGSNESGTYGYLGYDIAWKDVQSGNIPQILYIPNGCNLTFVNMKILSSVHIIVEDGGTLNLMDSTVQGIIDVQSGGTFSMNYDNFNKTFVTGASVCGQVRMADGSILENAAIYSHANYLANGDLTDRSTSDPVVTTTGNVTVKGNVFIQGDSAGTEIGQTALQVKDGTLTLEDGATLAAFGGDGNTLIYSQGGTAIKLDNGKITGSGKLIAIGGDVLFGDGGNAVEGNGTISTTEAFLQGSTAYGEKAPGKATDGTIKILSPKQSVKDGEQLDTGSDDPLADLYWKTGIDPMPPLDKYITEEVPIVTYTVTYTDGVDDEVIFEDQVTTDLSDGDATPAFNGTPARDGYTFKGWNPAVAETVSGDITYTAQWEKKDTSDPKDPTKPSFEKPSNNGNSGSGNTTGNASADNKNTKSSNAKKTPKTGDESHMMLWIVLMLAAVAMSGVVVYKRKRS
;
A
#
# COMPACT_ATOMS: atom_id res chain seq x y z
N MET A 1 -29.33 -2.07 -3.10
CA MET A 1 -30.12 -3.31 -3.33
C MET A 1 -31.37 -3.35 -2.46
N LYS A 2 -32.49 -2.80 -2.93
CA LYS A 2 -33.82 -2.94 -2.30
C LYS A 2 -34.88 -2.82 -3.41
N LYS A 3 -34.99 -3.85 -4.26
CA LYS A 3 -36.11 -4.07 -5.21
C LYS A 3 -35.89 -5.35 -6.03
N LEU A 4 -35.82 -6.51 -5.36
CA LEU A 4 -35.95 -7.80 -6.06
C LEU A 4 -36.45 -8.94 -5.14
N TRP A 5 -37.25 -8.59 -4.12
CA TRP A 5 -37.75 -9.51 -3.09
C TRP A 5 -39.29 -9.61 -3.06
N ARG A 6 -39.95 -9.55 -4.22
CA ARG A 6 -41.38 -9.83 -4.36
C ARG A 6 -41.72 -10.48 -5.71
N ARG A 7 -41.12 -11.64 -6.01
CA ARG A 7 -41.63 -12.66 -6.98
C ARG A 7 -41.11 -14.07 -6.62
N LEU A 8 -41.31 -14.50 -5.38
CA LEU A 8 -41.02 -15.86 -4.91
C LEU A 8 -42.14 -16.35 -3.97
N GLY A 9 -43.37 -16.31 -4.48
CA GLY A 9 -44.57 -16.67 -3.74
C GLY A 9 -45.62 -17.29 -4.66
N ALA A 10 -45.23 -18.33 -5.40
CA ALA A 10 -46.14 -19.25 -6.10
C ALA A 10 -45.36 -20.44 -6.69
N LEU A 11 -44.70 -21.28 -5.86
CA LEU A 11 -44.30 -22.67 -6.19
C LEU A 11 -43.59 -23.34 -5.00
N LEU A 12 -44.19 -23.28 -3.81
CA LEU A 12 -43.77 -24.06 -2.64
C LEU A 12 -45.00 -24.66 -1.94
N ILE A 13 -45.73 -25.47 -2.72
CA ILE A 13 -46.50 -26.62 -2.24
C ILE A 13 -46.21 -27.70 -3.29
N ALA A 14 -45.73 -28.87 -2.86
CA ALA A 14 -45.24 -30.00 -3.67
C ALA A 14 -43.73 -30.01 -4.02
N ALA A 15 -42.86 -30.11 -3.01
CA ALA A 15 -41.56 -30.79 -3.11
C ALA A 15 -40.98 -31.07 -1.70
N VAL A 16 -41.76 -31.74 -0.86
CA VAL A 16 -41.24 -32.47 0.30
C VAL A 16 -41.82 -33.87 0.19
N MET A 17 -40.94 -34.87 0.33
CA MET A 17 -41.12 -36.32 0.10
C MET A 17 -40.87 -36.78 -1.34
N VAL A 18 -39.61 -37.10 -1.68
CA VAL A 18 -39.23 -38.41 -2.26
C VAL A 18 -37.74 -38.66 -1.98
N LEU A 19 -37.42 -39.54 -1.03
CA LEU A 19 -36.21 -40.37 -1.05
C LEU A 19 -36.52 -41.71 -0.36
N SER A 20 -36.73 -42.71 -1.23
CA SER A 20 -36.41 -44.13 -1.11
C SER A 20 -36.79 -44.91 0.16
N VAL A 21 -37.93 -45.61 0.07
CA VAL A 21 -38.06 -47.00 0.56
C VAL A 21 -38.52 -47.83 -0.64
N THR A 22 -37.67 -48.71 -1.16
CA THR A 22 -38.03 -49.70 -2.18
C THR A 22 -38.76 -50.86 -1.52
N VAL A 23 -40.09 -50.74 -1.40
CA VAL A 23 -40.97 -51.90 -1.23
C VAL A 23 -41.21 -52.49 -2.62
N ARG A 24 -40.93 -53.79 -2.76
CA ARG A 24 -41.41 -54.62 -3.86
C ARG A 24 -42.94 -54.54 -3.90
N GLU A 25 -43.51 -53.91 -4.91
CA GLU A 25 -44.94 -54.06 -5.18
C GLU A 25 -45.20 -55.40 -5.87
N ALA A 26 -46.07 -56.17 -5.22
CA ALA A 26 -46.62 -57.41 -5.72
C ALA A 26 -47.43 -57.16 -7.00
N GLY A 27 -47.37 -58.13 -7.91
CA GLY A 27 -48.10 -58.09 -9.17
C GLY A 27 -49.59 -57.84 -8.97
N THR A 28 -50.10 -56.83 -9.66
CA THR A 28 -51.53 -56.68 -9.92
C THR A 28 -51.91 -57.63 -11.05
N VAL A 29 -52.63 -58.69 -10.70
CA VAL A 29 -53.36 -59.51 -11.66
C VAL A 29 -54.53 -58.67 -12.16
N TYR A 30 -54.47 -58.18 -13.41
CA TYR A 30 -55.64 -57.58 -14.04
C TYR A 30 -56.72 -58.64 -14.23
N ALA A 31 -57.95 -58.36 -13.78
CA ALA A 31 -59.11 -59.18 -14.10
C ALA A 31 -59.29 -59.21 -15.63
N ALA A 32 -59.60 -60.38 -16.21
CA ALA A 32 -59.65 -60.57 -17.65
C ALA A 32 -60.61 -59.58 -18.33
N GLY A 33 -60.06 -58.72 -19.20
CA GLY A 33 -60.83 -57.72 -19.94
C GLY A 33 -61.41 -58.30 -21.22
N THR A 34 -62.51 -57.72 -21.71
CA THR A 34 -63.10 -58.09 -23.01
C THR A 34 -62.16 -57.68 -24.16
N LEU A 35 -61.90 -58.57 -25.12
CA LEU A 35 -61.09 -58.25 -26.30
C LEU A 35 -61.78 -57.17 -27.17
N PRO A 36 -61.02 -56.26 -27.80
CA PRO A 36 -61.54 -55.39 -28.84
C PRO A 36 -62.22 -56.16 -29.96
N THR A 37 -63.34 -55.65 -30.47
CA THR A 37 -64.13 -56.33 -31.52
C THR A 37 -63.80 -55.87 -32.93
N GLN A 38 -62.99 -54.82 -33.09
CA GLN A 38 -62.56 -54.30 -34.39
C GLN A 38 -61.23 -53.54 -34.30
N VAL A 39 -60.54 -53.39 -35.42
CA VAL A 39 -59.42 -52.45 -35.58
C VAL A 39 -59.97 -51.12 -36.09
N THR A 40 -59.89 -50.07 -35.28
CA THR A 40 -60.45 -48.74 -35.60
C THR A 40 -59.52 -47.89 -36.45
N ASN A 41 -58.21 -48.14 -36.39
CA ASN A 41 -57.25 -47.50 -37.28
C ASN A 41 -56.13 -48.45 -37.72
N CYS A 42 -55.72 -48.35 -38.99
CA CYS A 42 -54.62 -49.10 -39.58
C CYS A 42 -53.88 -48.21 -40.58
N GLU A 43 -52.83 -47.54 -40.12
CA GLU A 43 -52.07 -46.58 -40.92
C GLU A 43 -50.61 -46.97 -41.05
N ASN A 44 -50.03 -46.73 -42.23
CA ASN A 44 -48.60 -46.86 -42.45
C ASN A 44 -47.98 -45.51 -42.81
N SER A 45 -46.97 -45.09 -42.06
CA SER A 45 -46.23 -43.86 -42.31
C SER A 45 -45.01 -44.13 -43.20
N SER A 46 -44.99 -43.53 -44.39
CA SER A 46 -43.86 -43.60 -45.32
C SER A 46 -42.63 -42.81 -44.86
N PHE A 47 -42.79 -41.90 -43.89
CA PHE A 47 -41.71 -41.06 -43.37
C PHE A 47 -40.86 -41.75 -42.31
N ASN A 48 -41.48 -42.51 -41.40
CA ASN A 48 -40.80 -43.20 -40.30
C ASN A 48 -40.92 -44.73 -40.33
N GLY A 49 -41.59 -45.30 -41.35
CA GLY A 49 -41.63 -46.74 -41.60
C GLY A 49 -42.46 -47.54 -40.59
N LEU A 50 -43.52 -46.95 -40.03
CA LEU A 50 -44.33 -47.56 -38.96
C LEU A 50 -45.73 -47.94 -39.43
N LEU A 51 -46.14 -49.17 -39.14
CA LEU A 51 -47.52 -49.63 -39.15
C LEU A 51 -48.14 -49.38 -37.77
N THR A 52 -49.22 -48.61 -37.72
CA THR A 52 -49.94 -48.23 -36.49
C THR A 52 -51.32 -48.86 -36.47
N LEU A 53 -51.61 -49.64 -35.43
CA LEU A 53 -52.90 -50.30 -35.20
C LEU A 53 -53.60 -49.70 -33.97
N GLY A 54 -54.79 -49.14 -34.19
CA GLY A 54 -55.68 -48.62 -33.15
C GLY A 54 -56.88 -49.54 -32.93
N PHE A 55 -57.27 -49.73 -31.67
CA PHE A 55 -58.38 -50.63 -31.28
C PHE A 55 -59.59 -49.89 -30.68
N GLY A 56 -59.54 -48.56 -30.61
CA GLY A 56 -60.56 -47.69 -30.02
C GLY A 56 -59.93 -46.63 -29.10
N ASP A 57 -60.70 -45.61 -28.74
CA ASP A 57 -60.31 -44.55 -27.81
C ASP A 57 -61.00 -44.67 -26.43
N ASP A 58 -61.79 -45.74 -26.22
CA ASP A 58 -62.40 -46.04 -24.94
C ASP A 58 -61.39 -46.63 -23.93
N THR A 59 -61.81 -46.68 -22.67
CA THR A 59 -60.98 -47.18 -21.57
C THR A 59 -60.64 -48.67 -21.71
N ALA A 60 -61.51 -49.48 -22.33
CA ALA A 60 -61.27 -50.91 -22.49
C ALA A 60 -60.19 -51.18 -23.55
N ALA A 61 -60.23 -50.49 -24.69
CA ALA A 61 -59.22 -50.52 -25.73
C ALA A 61 -57.87 -49.98 -25.23
N THR A 62 -57.90 -48.89 -24.46
CA THR A 62 -56.70 -48.31 -23.82
C THR A 62 -56.06 -49.31 -22.86
N ASN A 63 -56.84 -49.97 -22.02
CA ASN A 63 -56.33 -50.98 -21.08
C ASN A 63 -55.76 -52.21 -21.81
N TYR A 64 -56.42 -52.68 -22.87
CA TYR A 64 -55.93 -53.77 -23.70
C TYR A 64 -54.58 -53.43 -24.35
N VAL A 65 -54.45 -52.25 -24.96
CA VAL A 65 -53.21 -51.83 -25.63
C VAL A 65 -52.06 -51.70 -24.63
N LYS A 66 -52.29 -51.18 -23.41
CA LYS A 66 -51.26 -51.13 -22.35
C LYS A 66 -50.81 -52.51 -21.88
N ALA A 67 -51.72 -53.48 -21.91
CA ALA A 67 -51.44 -54.85 -21.47
C ALA A 67 -50.67 -55.67 -22.51
N ILE A 68 -50.48 -55.18 -23.75
CA ILE A 68 -49.70 -55.90 -24.78
C ILE A 68 -48.27 -56.10 -24.29
N ASN A 69 -47.88 -57.38 -24.22
CA ASN A 69 -46.57 -57.82 -23.77
C ASN A 69 -45.78 -58.54 -24.87
N LYS A 70 -46.44 -59.01 -25.94
CA LYS A 70 -45.82 -59.75 -27.03
C LYS A 70 -46.58 -59.55 -28.35
N VAL A 71 -45.82 -59.40 -29.43
CA VAL A 71 -46.34 -59.22 -30.79
C VAL A 71 -45.56 -60.12 -31.74
N THR A 72 -46.28 -60.97 -32.47
CA THR A 72 -45.71 -61.86 -33.49
C THR A 72 -46.28 -61.49 -34.85
N VAL A 73 -45.44 -61.24 -35.85
CA VAL A 73 -45.84 -60.90 -37.22
C VAL A 73 -45.33 -61.98 -38.17
N ASN A 74 -46.23 -62.63 -38.91
CA ASN A 74 -45.90 -63.74 -39.83
C ASN A 74 -44.97 -64.78 -39.18
N ASP A 75 -45.37 -65.26 -37.99
CA ASP A 75 -44.64 -66.24 -37.18
C ASP A 75 -43.25 -65.79 -36.67
N THR A 76 -42.89 -64.51 -36.86
CA THR A 76 -41.68 -63.90 -36.30
C THR A 76 -42.03 -63.01 -35.11
N GLU A 77 -41.44 -63.27 -33.94
CA GLU A 77 -41.63 -62.46 -32.74
C GLU A 77 -40.87 -61.14 -32.84
N PHE A 78 -41.57 -60.03 -32.60
CA PHE A 78 -40.96 -58.70 -32.59
C PHE A 78 -40.63 -58.28 -31.16
N THR A 79 -39.52 -57.58 -30.98
CA THR A 79 -39.04 -57.11 -29.68
C THR A 79 -39.61 -55.73 -29.34
N LYS A 80 -40.03 -55.53 -28.09
CA LYS A 80 -40.47 -54.22 -27.62
C LYS A 80 -39.26 -53.28 -27.53
N GLY A 81 -39.32 -52.11 -28.16
CA GLY A 81 -38.16 -51.20 -28.26
C GLY A 81 -38.52 -49.75 -28.53
N THR A 82 -37.52 -48.87 -28.54
CA THR A 82 -37.73 -47.43 -28.79
C THR A 82 -38.03 -47.18 -30.26
N ILE A 83 -39.11 -46.45 -30.52
CA ILE A 83 -39.54 -46.05 -31.86
C ILE A 83 -39.29 -44.54 -32.05
N SER A 84 -38.65 -44.15 -33.15
CA SER A 84 -38.48 -42.76 -33.53
C SER A 84 -39.68 -42.22 -34.30
N LYS A 85 -40.14 -41.03 -33.89
CA LYS A 85 -41.16 -40.27 -34.63
C LYS A 85 -40.57 -39.45 -35.78
N TYR A 86 -39.26 -39.20 -35.77
CA TYR A 86 -38.59 -38.23 -36.64
C TYR A 86 -37.73 -38.83 -37.75
N TRP A 87 -37.44 -40.14 -37.70
CA TRP A 87 -36.61 -40.84 -38.70
C TRP A 87 -37.07 -42.28 -38.90
N SER A 88 -36.66 -42.91 -40.01
CA SER A 88 -37.05 -44.27 -40.39
C SER A 88 -36.61 -45.31 -39.37
N ASN A 89 -37.57 -46.08 -38.85
CA ASN A 89 -37.30 -47.20 -37.96
C ASN A 89 -36.92 -48.43 -38.78
N THR A 90 -35.98 -49.23 -38.28
CA THR A 90 -35.51 -50.47 -38.93
C THR A 90 -35.62 -51.67 -37.99
N GLY A 91 -35.69 -52.87 -38.56
CA GLY A 91 -35.71 -54.14 -37.81
C GLY A 91 -37.10 -54.62 -37.34
N THR A 92 -37.11 -55.54 -36.37
CA THR A 92 -38.31 -56.23 -35.86
C THR A 92 -38.70 -55.68 -34.49
N ILE A 93 -38.99 -54.37 -34.44
CA ILE A 93 -39.34 -53.66 -33.21
C ILE A 93 -40.82 -53.23 -33.16
N TRP A 94 -41.40 -53.23 -31.96
CA TRP A 94 -42.71 -52.66 -31.69
C TRP A 94 -42.71 -51.81 -30.41
N ASN A 95 -43.67 -50.89 -30.28
CA ASN A 95 -43.91 -50.15 -29.05
C ASN A 95 -45.39 -49.74 -28.93
N ILE A 96 -45.77 -49.27 -27.75
CA ILE A 96 -47.06 -48.62 -27.50
C ILE A 96 -46.81 -47.13 -27.25
N ASP A 97 -47.52 -46.26 -27.95
CA ASP A 97 -47.42 -44.81 -27.75
C ASP A 97 -48.76 -44.11 -27.99
N ASN A 98 -48.87 -42.87 -27.52
CA ASN A 98 -49.97 -41.98 -27.84
C ASN A 98 -49.75 -41.38 -29.24
N VAL A 99 -50.70 -41.64 -30.13
CA VAL A 99 -50.73 -41.15 -31.51
C VAL A 99 -51.92 -40.20 -31.70
N MET A 100 -51.74 -39.19 -32.56
CA MET A 100 -52.76 -38.17 -32.81
C MET A 100 -53.65 -38.59 -33.99
N GLY A 101 -54.94 -38.79 -33.72
CA GLY A 101 -55.97 -39.04 -34.74
C GLY A 101 -56.89 -37.83 -34.93
N SER A 102 -57.89 -37.96 -35.81
CA SER A 102 -58.82 -36.87 -36.19
C SER A 102 -59.64 -36.26 -35.03
N TYR A 103 -59.71 -36.92 -33.87
CA TYR A 103 -60.50 -36.50 -32.70
C TYR A 103 -59.70 -36.39 -31.39
N GLY A 104 -58.37 -36.53 -31.43
CA GLY A 104 -57.50 -36.44 -30.24
C GLY A 104 -56.38 -37.47 -30.20
N TYR A 105 -55.67 -37.54 -29.07
CA TYR A 105 -54.64 -38.55 -28.84
C TYR A 105 -55.26 -39.86 -28.32
N TYR A 106 -54.85 -40.99 -28.87
CA TYR A 106 -55.23 -42.34 -28.41
C TYR A 106 -54.01 -43.25 -28.34
N GLN A 107 -54.08 -44.31 -27.55
CA GLN A 107 -53.00 -45.30 -27.49
C GLN A 107 -53.11 -46.31 -28.63
N ALA A 108 -51.99 -46.54 -29.31
CA ALA A 108 -51.91 -47.49 -30.43
C ALA A 108 -50.70 -48.40 -30.31
N LEU A 109 -50.78 -49.55 -30.96
CA LEU A 109 -49.65 -50.43 -31.20
C LEU A 109 -48.91 -49.96 -32.46
N GLN A 110 -47.63 -49.63 -32.33
CA GLN A 110 -46.77 -49.23 -33.44
C GLN A 110 -45.74 -50.32 -33.72
N ILE A 111 -45.64 -50.75 -34.97
CA ILE A 111 -44.77 -51.85 -35.42
C ILE A 111 -43.90 -51.34 -36.57
N CYS A 112 -42.59 -51.59 -36.52
CA CYS A 112 -41.70 -51.29 -37.64
C CYS A 112 -42.10 -52.13 -38.87
N ASN A 113 -42.39 -51.45 -39.97
CA ASN A 113 -42.92 -52.05 -41.18
C ASN A 113 -41.83 -52.45 -42.20
N GLU A 114 -40.55 -52.18 -41.93
CA GLU A 114 -39.45 -52.41 -42.88
C GLU A 114 -39.38 -53.88 -43.36
N LYS A 115 -39.69 -54.84 -42.49
CA LYS A 115 -39.56 -56.29 -42.75
C LYS A 115 -40.88 -57.05 -42.86
N ILE A 116 -42.04 -56.36 -42.90
CA ILE A 116 -43.35 -57.02 -42.94
C ILE A 116 -43.75 -57.29 -44.40
N THR A 117 -44.15 -58.53 -44.68
CA THR A 117 -44.74 -58.92 -45.97
C THR A 117 -46.26 -59.02 -45.83
N PHE A 118 -47.01 -58.36 -46.72
CA PHE A 118 -48.48 -58.34 -46.70
C PHE A 118 -49.09 -59.32 -47.73
N PRO A 119 -50.21 -60.00 -47.42
CA PRO A 119 -50.99 -59.88 -46.20
C PRO A 119 -50.25 -60.45 -44.98
N ALA A 120 -50.27 -59.70 -43.87
CA ALA A 120 -49.56 -60.03 -42.65
C ALA A 120 -50.52 -60.57 -41.61
N LYS A 121 -50.13 -61.65 -40.92
CA LYS A 121 -50.83 -62.19 -39.75
C LYS A 121 -50.11 -61.71 -38.50
N ILE A 122 -50.79 -60.94 -37.67
CA ILE A 122 -50.26 -60.38 -36.44
C ILE A 122 -50.97 -61.04 -35.26
N VAL A 123 -50.23 -61.76 -34.42
CA VAL A 123 -50.73 -62.33 -33.17
C VAL A 123 -50.28 -61.44 -32.03
N ILE A 124 -51.24 -60.96 -31.25
CA ILE A 124 -51.04 -60.02 -30.15
C ILE A 124 -51.41 -60.74 -28.86
N SER A 125 -50.44 -60.84 -27.94
CA SER A 125 -50.67 -61.34 -26.59
C SER A 125 -50.61 -60.16 -25.61
N ALA A 126 -51.59 -60.11 -24.72
CA ALA A 126 -51.71 -59.08 -23.70
C ALA A 126 -52.00 -59.70 -22.34
N ASP A 127 -51.35 -59.19 -21.29
CA ASP A 127 -51.51 -59.70 -19.93
C ASP A 127 -52.98 -59.60 -19.48
N GLY A 128 -53.58 -60.76 -19.20
CA GLY A 128 -54.99 -60.85 -18.79
C GLY A 128 -56.00 -60.94 -19.95
N TYR A 129 -55.56 -61.16 -21.19
CA TYR A 129 -56.43 -61.29 -22.37
C TYR A 129 -56.10 -62.57 -23.17
N ASP A 130 -57.09 -63.12 -23.88
CA ASP A 130 -56.85 -64.18 -24.87
C ASP A 130 -56.05 -63.64 -26.06
N ASP A 131 -55.23 -64.49 -26.70
CA ASP A 131 -54.47 -64.08 -27.89
C ASP A 131 -55.40 -63.62 -29.02
N MET A 132 -55.13 -62.45 -29.56
CA MET A 132 -55.85 -61.90 -30.71
C MET A 132 -55.04 -62.09 -31.98
N THR A 133 -55.68 -62.61 -33.02
CA THR A 133 -55.09 -62.63 -34.38
C THR A 133 -55.72 -61.54 -35.23
N VAL A 134 -54.87 -60.66 -35.78
CA VAL A 134 -55.24 -59.59 -36.71
C VAL A 134 -54.63 -59.88 -38.07
N SER A 135 -55.45 -59.87 -39.12
CA SER A 135 -55.00 -59.94 -40.51
C SER A 135 -54.89 -58.54 -41.09
N VAL A 136 -53.70 -58.15 -41.53
CA VAL A 136 -53.44 -56.86 -42.19
C VAL A 136 -53.19 -57.07 -43.68
N LYS A 137 -53.90 -56.34 -44.53
CA LYS A 137 -53.78 -56.42 -46.00
C LYS A 137 -53.41 -55.06 -46.59
N TYR A 138 -52.65 -55.08 -47.68
CA TYR A 138 -52.38 -53.90 -48.49
C TYR A 138 -52.99 -54.08 -49.87
N GLU A 139 -54.10 -53.39 -50.13
CA GLU A 139 -54.85 -53.47 -51.38
C GLU A 139 -55.30 -52.07 -51.81
N LYS A 140 -55.32 -51.79 -53.13
CA LYS A 140 -55.73 -50.47 -53.68
C LYS A 140 -55.01 -49.27 -53.03
N SER A 141 -53.72 -49.40 -52.76
CA SER A 141 -52.87 -48.38 -52.14
C SER A 141 -53.27 -47.96 -50.72
N LYS A 142 -53.99 -48.82 -49.97
CA LYS A 142 -54.35 -48.59 -48.56
C LYS A 142 -54.12 -49.85 -47.72
N TYR A 143 -53.74 -49.63 -46.46
CA TYR A 143 -53.66 -50.69 -45.46
C TYR A 143 -55.04 -50.88 -44.81
N SER A 144 -55.41 -52.12 -44.53
CA SER A 144 -56.64 -52.48 -43.81
C SER A 144 -56.36 -53.64 -42.87
N ALA A 145 -57.03 -53.69 -41.72
CA ALA A 145 -56.84 -54.71 -40.70
C ALA A 145 -58.18 -55.24 -40.21
N GLU A 146 -58.27 -56.55 -39.98
CA GLU A 146 -59.47 -57.24 -39.50
C GLU A 146 -59.09 -58.30 -38.45
N ILE A 147 -59.91 -58.47 -37.42
CA ILE A 147 -59.70 -59.50 -36.38
C ILE A 147 -60.25 -60.83 -36.91
N VAL A 148 -59.40 -61.86 -36.93
CA VAL A 148 -59.71 -63.21 -37.42
C VAL A 148 -59.52 -64.18 -36.26
N GLN A 149 -60.50 -64.25 -35.36
CA GLN A 149 -60.46 -65.17 -34.23
C GLN A 149 -60.78 -66.60 -34.71
N ASN A 150 -59.96 -67.58 -34.31
CA ASN A 150 -60.14 -69.00 -34.63
C ASN A 150 -61.05 -69.69 -33.60
N ASP A 151 -62.20 -70.16 -34.07
CA ASP A 151 -63.08 -71.08 -33.35
C ASP A 151 -62.37 -72.43 -33.08
N ASN A 152 -62.12 -72.76 -31.81
CA ASN A 152 -61.71 -74.11 -31.40
C ASN A 152 -62.90 -74.86 -30.78
N LYS A 153 -63.43 -75.86 -31.50
CA LYS A 153 -64.36 -76.89 -31.00
C LYS A 153 -63.74 -78.30 -31.20
N PRO A 154 -63.84 -79.25 -30.23
CA PRO A 154 -62.97 -80.43 -30.17
C PRO A 154 -63.56 -81.79 -30.65
N SER A 155 -62.63 -82.77 -30.75
CA SER A 155 -62.75 -84.25 -30.57
C SER A 155 -62.79 -85.13 -31.86
N THR A 156 -61.98 -86.20 -32.02
CA THR A 156 -62.05 -87.49 -31.30
C THR A 156 -60.85 -88.42 -31.62
N GLY A 157 -60.41 -89.29 -30.68
CA GLY A 157 -59.66 -90.53 -30.98
C GLY A 157 -58.62 -91.07 -29.96
N SER A 158 -59.05 -91.92 -29.01
CA SER A 158 -58.36 -93.04 -28.29
C SER A 158 -56.91 -93.00 -27.74
N ASP A 159 -56.20 -91.88 -27.69
CA ASP A 159 -54.91 -91.78 -26.98
C ASP A 159 -54.98 -90.80 -25.79
N TYR A 160 -54.26 -91.08 -24.70
CA TYR A 160 -54.16 -90.16 -23.55
C TYR A 160 -53.15 -89.04 -23.86
N LYS A 161 -53.46 -87.81 -23.45
CA LYS A 161 -52.67 -86.62 -23.80
C LYS A 161 -51.54 -86.36 -22.81
N VAL A 162 -50.38 -85.99 -23.35
CA VAL A 162 -49.27 -85.44 -22.58
C VAL A 162 -49.30 -83.92 -22.74
N VAL A 163 -49.76 -83.24 -21.70
CA VAL A 163 -49.90 -81.78 -21.67
C VAL A 163 -48.63 -81.16 -21.09
N LEU A 164 -47.88 -80.42 -21.91
CA LEU A 164 -46.73 -79.66 -21.44
C LEU A 164 -47.22 -78.36 -20.79
N LYS A 165 -46.84 -78.11 -19.53
CA LYS A 165 -46.99 -76.78 -18.94
C LYS A 165 -45.81 -75.90 -19.35
N ALA A 166 -46.13 -74.68 -19.79
CA ALA A 166 -45.14 -73.65 -20.03
C ALA A 166 -44.23 -73.52 -18.80
N SER A 167 -42.92 -73.55 -19.06
CA SER A 167 -41.88 -73.44 -18.05
C SER A 167 -41.16 -72.12 -18.32
N ALA A 168 -41.07 -71.25 -17.32
CA ALA A 168 -40.33 -70.00 -17.47
C ALA A 168 -38.82 -70.29 -17.47
N ASN A 169 -38.06 -69.60 -18.31
CA ASN A 169 -36.59 -69.64 -18.35
C ASN A 169 -35.96 -70.95 -18.87
N GLY A 170 -36.69 -71.66 -19.73
CA GLY A 170 -36.23 -72.81 -20.49
C GLY A 170 -37.38 -73.45 -21.23
N THR A 171 -37.10 -74.46 -22.03
CA THR A 171 -38.11 -75.20 -22.79
C THR A 171 -38.22 -76.63 -22.25
N VAL A 172 -39.44 -77.16 -22.22
CA VAL A 172 -39.71 -78.56 -21.92
C VAL A 172 -40.45 -79.16 -23.10
N ASN A 173 -40.00 -80.33 -23.56
CA ASN A 173 -40.54 -81.03 -24.71
C ASN A 173 -40.70 -82.51 -24.40
N VAL A 174 -41.59 -83.18 -25.12
CA VAL A 174 -41.75 -84.65 -25.05
C VAL A 174 -41.67 -85.24 -26.44
N ASP A 175 -41.19 -86.48 -26.51
CA ASP A 175 -41.14 -87.23 -27.76
C ASP A 175 -42.54 -87.63 -28.28
N LYS A 176 -43.54 -87.71 -27.39
CA LYS A 176 -44.93 -88.07 -27.71
C LYS A 176 -45.92 -87.16 -26.97
N VAL A 177 -46.80 -86.51 -27.72
CA VAL A 177 -47.86 -85.62 -27.19
C VAL A 177 -49.17 -86.36 -26.90
N THR A 178 -49.31 -87.58 -27.41
CA THR A 178 -50.33 -88.55 -27.01
C THR A 178 -49.70 -89.94 -26.94
N ALA A 179 -50.14 -90.78 -26.00
CA ALA A 179 -49.61 -92.13 -25.80
C ALA A 179 -50.67 -93.08 -25.23
N LYS A 180 -50.54 -94.39 -25.51
CA LYS A 180 -51.41 -95.42 -24.91
C LYS A 180 -50.95 -95.75 -23.50
N GLU A 181 -51.86 -96.24 -22.67
CA GLU A 181 -51.52 -96.71 -21.32
C GLU A 181 -50.36 -97.73 -21.36
N GLY A 182 -49.34 -97.52 -20.52
CA GLY A 182 -48.12 -98.32 -20.43
C GLY A 182 -47.01 -97.93 -21.41
N GLU A 183 -47.30 -97.08 -22.41
CA GLU A 183 -46.31 -96.65 -23.40
C GLU A 183 -45.32 -95.63 -22.80
N LYS A 184 -44.02 -95.78 -23.10
CA LYS A 184 -42.98 -94.87 -22.58
C LYS A 184 -42.98 -93.54 -23.34
N VAL A 185 -42.88 -92.45 -22.56
CA VAL A 185 -42.74 -91.06 -23.00
C VAL A 185 -41.44 -90.49 -22.41
N THR A 186 -40.64 -89.82 -23.24
CA THR A 186 -39.36 -89.19 -22.90
C THR A 186 -39.52 -87.68 -22.80
N VAL A 187 -39.04 -87.09 -21.70
CA VAL A 187 -39.05 -85.64 -21.46
C VAL A 187 -37.65 -85.07 -21.74
N THR A 188 -37.58 -84.03 -22.56
CA THR A 188 -36.36 -83.24 -22.80
C THR A 188 -36.56 -81.83 -22.26
N ALA A 189 -35.69 -81.37 -21.36
CA ALA A 189 -35.72 -80.01 -20.84
C ALA A 189 -34.42 -79.29 -21.19
N THR A 190 -34.53 -78.15 -21.89
CA THR A 190 -33.40 -77.32 -22.34
C THR A 190 -33.49 -75.96 -21.67
N PRO A 191 -32.61 -75.62 -20.71
CA PRO A 191 -32.59 -74.30 -20.07
C PRO A 191 -32.33 -73.17 -21.08
N ALA A 192 -32.86 -71.97 -20.81
CA ALA A 192 -32.48 -70.76 -21.53
C ALA A 192 -31.13 -70.22 -21.02
N ASP A 193 -30.45 -69.39 -21.81
CA ASP A 193 -29.17 -68.79 -21.42
C ASP A 193 -29.27 -68.08 -20.05
N GLY A 194 -28.32 -68.39 -19.15
CA GLY A 194 -28.30 -67.87 -17.79
C GLY A 194 -29.16 -68.65 -16.77
N TYR A 195 -29.70 -69.82 -17.13
CA TYR A 195 -30.46 -70.68 -16.23
C TYR A 195 -30.01 -72.15 -16.32
N VAL A 196 -30.22 -72.93 -15.26
CA VAL A 196 -30.00 -74.39 -15.21
C VAL A 196 -31.29 -75.11 -14.80
N LEU A 197 -31.47 -76.35 -15.25
CA LEU A 197 -32.61 -77.18 -14.88
C LEU A 197 -32.56 -77.47 -13.37
N ASP A 198 -33.64 -77.17 -12.67
CA ASP A 198 -33.78 -77.46 -11.25
C ASP A 198 -34.52 -78.78 -11.04
N THR A 199 -35.75 -78.90 -11.58
CA THR A 199 -36.58 -80.12 -11.44
C THR A 199 -37.52 -80.36 -12.63
N VAL A 200 -37.90 -81.62 -12.87
CA VAL A 200 -38.96 -82.03 -13.79
C VAL A 200 -40.02 -82.81 -13.00
N SER A 201 -41.29 -82.48 -13.16
CA SER A 201 -42.42 -83.14 -12.51
C SER A 201 -43.47 -83.59 -13.54
N VAL A 202 -44.00 -84.81 -13.37
CA VAL A 202 -45.08 -85.37 -14.20
C VAL A 202 -46.23 -85.75 -13.27
N LYS A 203 -47.44 -85.27 -13.55
CA LYS A 203 -48.64 -85.56 -12.75
C LYS A 203 -49.77 -86.05 -13.61
N ASP A 204 -50.55 -87.00 -13.12
CA ASP A 204 -51.76 -87.45 -13.82
C ASP A 204 -52.93 -86.46 -13.69
N SER A 205 -54.04 -86.76 -14.36
CA SER A 205 -55.28 -85.98 -14.30
C SER A 205 -55.89 -85.84 -12.89
N LYS A 206 -55.46 -86.63 -11.91
CA LYS A 206 -55.85 -86.56 -10.49
C LYS A 206 -54.80 -85.86 -9.63
N ASN A 207 -53.79 -85.24 -10.25
CA ASN A 207 -52.66 -84.57 -9.59
C ASN A 207 -51.72 -85.50 -8.81
N ALA A 208 -51.79 -86.81 -9.02
CA ALA A 208 -50.85 -87.77 -8.44
C ALA A 208 -49.52 -87.73 -9.21
N GLU A 209 -48.40 -87.83 -8.49
CA GLU A 209 -47.07 -87.80 -9.13
C GLU A 209 -46.76 -89.14 -9.82
N ILE A 210 -46.29 -89.04 -11.06
CA ILE A 210 -45.78 -90.15 -11.85
C ILE A 210 -44.26 -90.16 -11.71
N THR A 211 -43.70 -91.28 -11.27
CA THR A 211 -42.26 -91.43 -11.12
C THR A 211 -41.57 -91.34 -12.48
N VAL A 212 -40.67 -90.36 -12.62
CA VAL A 212 -39.81 -90.19 -13.80
C VAL A 212 -38.47 -90.86 -13.53
N THR A 213 -38.08 -91.84 -14.35
CA THR A 213 -36.79 -92.52 -14.23
C THR A 213 -35.98 -92.30 -15.50
N GLY A 214 -34.80 -91.69 -15.37
CA GLY A 214 -33.93 -91.40 -16.51
C GLY A 214 -34.59 -90.54 -17.59
N ASN A 215 -35.31 -89.48 -17.19
CA ASN A 215 -36.09 -88.59 -18.06
C ASN A 215 -37.24 -89.24 -18.84
N THR A 216 -37.65 -90.46 -18.47
CA THR A 216 -38.79 -91.15 -19.09
C THR A 216 -39.83 -91.52 -18.05
N PHE A 217 -41.10 -91.60 -18.46
CA PHE A 217 -42.19 -92.15 -17.66
C PHE A 217 -43.08 -93.06 -18.52
N ALA A 218 -43.78 -94.00 -17.88
CA ALA A 218 -44.80 -94.82 -18.54
C ALA A 218 -46.16 -94.12 -18.44
N MET A 219 -46.86 -94.00 -19.56
CA MET A 219 -48.13 -93.28 -19.63
C MET A 219 -49.21 -93.99 -18.80
N PRO A 220 -49.85 -93.33 -17.82
CA PRO A 220 -50.96 -93.92 -17.06
C PRO A 220 -52.24 -93.98 -17.92
N ALA A 221 -53.31 -94.61 -17.40
CA ALA A 221 -54.65 -94.64 -17.99
C ALA A 221 -55.38 -93.27 -17.95
N SER A 222 -54.65 -92.17 -18.05
CA SER A 222 -55.19 -90.82 -18.06
C SER A 222 -54.19 -89.83 -18.66
N ASP A 223 -54.68 -88.67 -19.06
CA ASP A 223 -53.82 -87.55 -19.47
C ASP A 223 -52.85 -87.18 -18.34
N VAL A 224 -51.64 -86.74 -18.71
CA VAL A 224 -50.59 -86.30 -17.77
C VAL A 224 -50.16 -84.88 -18.09
N THR A 225 -49.71 -84.16 -17.07
CA THR A 225 -49.09 -82.84 -17.19
C THR A 225 -47.61 -82.91 -16.85
N VAL A 226 -46.75 -82.46 -17.76
CA VAL A 226 -45.29 -82.37 -17.57
C VAL A 226 -44.89 -80.91 -17.32
N ARG A 227 -44.09 -80.64 -16.29
CA ARG A 227 -43.57 -79.30 -15.97
C ARG A 227 -42.08 -79.37 -15.64
N ALA A 228 -41.29 -78.47 -16.22
CA ALA A 228 -39.91 -78.21 -15.81
C ALA A 228 -39.83 -76.90 -15.00
N VAL A 229 -38.88 -76.81 -14.07
CA VAL A 229 -38.54 -75.59 -13.34
C VAL A 229 -37.05 -75.32 -13.54
N PHE A 230 -36.72 -74.09 -13.90
CA PHE A 230 -35.35 -73.62 -14.13
C PHE A 230 -34.98 -72.55 -13.10
N LYS A 231 -33.73 -72.55 -12.63
CA LYS A 231 -33.19 -71.54 -11.71
C LYS A 231 -32.07 -70.73 -12.36
N ALA A 232 -31.99 -69.44 -12.04
CA ALA A 232 -31.01 -68.52 -12.60
C ALA A 232 -29.58 -68.89 -12.16
N ASN A 233 -28.60 -68.62 -13.01
CA ASN A 233 -27.18 -68.61 -12.67
C ASN A 233 -26.92 -67.49 -11.65
N ALA A 234 -25.91 -67.68 -10.78
CA ALA A 234 -25.44 -66.60 -9.94
C ALA A 234 -24.95 -65.41 -10.81
N PRO A 235 -25.20 -64.14 -10.43
CA PRO A 235 -24.67 -62.99 -11.18
C PRO A 235 -23.15 -63.05 -11.23
N ALA A 236 -22.56 -62.75 -12.38
CA ALA A 236 -21.14 -62.41 -12.45
C ALA A 236 -20.92 -61.10 -11.68
N GLU A 237 -19.89 -61.03 -10.84
CA GLU A 237 -19.58 -59.78 -10.12
C GLU A 237 -19.16 -58.68 -11.10
N ASP A 238 -19.66 -57.46 -10.89
CA ASP A 238 -19.24 -56.27 -11.65
C ASP A 238 -17.73 -56.07 -11.55
N SER A 239 -17.11 -55.75 -12.68
CA SER A 239 -15.67 -55.48 -12.72
C SER A 239 -15.34 -54.15 -12.00
N THR A 240 -14.14 -54.04 -11.44
CA THR A 240 -13.68 -52.83 -10.72
C THR A 240 -12.46 -52.24 -11.39
N VAL A 241 -12.39 -50.90 -11.46
CA VAL A 241 -11.20 -50.16 -11.87
C VAL A 241 -10.50 -49.64 -10.61
N SER A 242 -9.18 -49.83 -10.50
CA SER A 242 -8.40 -49.34 -9.36
C SER A 242 -8.04 -47.86 -9.53
N ILE A 243 -8.17 -47.06 -8.47
CA ILE A 243 -7.75 -45.65 -8.44
C ILE A 243 -6.25 -45.52 -8.77
N ASP A 244 -5.42 -46.43 -8.25
CA ASP A 244 -3.96 -46.43 -8.45
C ASP A 244 -3.56 -46.68 -9.92
N SER A 245 -4.50 -47.17 -10.75
CA SER A 245 -4.25 -47.38 -12.17
C SER A 245 -4.38 -46.09 -12.99
N ILE A 246 -5.05 -45.04 -12.47
CA ILE A 246 -5.34 -43.82 -13.24
C ILE A 246 -4.06 -43.01 -13.43
N LYS A 247 -3.67 -42.81 -14.69
CA LYS A 247 -2.56 -41.90 -15.05
C LYS A 247 -3.13 -40.53 -15.41
N MET A 248 -2.65 -39.50 -14.72
CA MET A 248 -3.11 -38.13 -14.91
C MET A 248 -1.96 -37.23 -15.38
N GLU A 249 -2.17 -36.62 -16.53
CA GLU A 249 -1.19 -35.76 -17.20
C GLU A 249 -1.91 -34.57 -17.84
N THR A 250 -1.19 -33.48 -18.09
CA THR A 250 -1.70 -32.41 -18.97
C THR A 250 -1.27 -32.64 -20.41
N ASP A 251 -1.99 -32.04 -21.35
CA ASP A 251 -1.47 -31.85 -22.71
C ASP A 251 -0.24 -30.92 -22.76
N PHE A 252 0.43 -30.87 -23.91
CA PHE A 252 1.68 -30.11 -24.12
C PHE A 252 1.55 -28.61 -23.78
N PHE A 253 0.34 -28.04 -23.87
CA PHE A 253 0.06 -26.63 -23.58
C PHE A 253 -0.61 -26.41 -22.21
N SER A 254 -0.78 -27.48 -21.42
CA SER A 254 -1.47 -27.44 -20.12
C SER A 254 -2.86 -26.81 -20.18
N GLN A 255 -3.60 -27.09 -21.25
CA GLN A 255 -4.98 -26.66 -21.48
C GLN A 255 -5.99 -27.74 -21.06
N ASN A 256 -5.60 -29.02 -21.13
CA ASN A 256 -6.47 -30.15 -20.85
C ASN A 256 -5.82 -31.13 -19.88
N TRP A 257 -6.62 -31.69 -18.98
CA TRP A 257 -6.29 -32.84 -18.16
C TRP A 257 -6.67 -34.13 -18.88
N TYR A 258 -5.77 -35.11 -18.89
CA TYR A 258 -5.99 -36.45 -19.42
C TYR A 258 -5.96 -37.48 -18.30
N PHE A 259 -7.06 -38.19 -18.11
CA PHE A 259 -7.14 -39.33 -17.19
C PHE A 259 -7.14 -40.61 -18.02
N THR A 260 -6.01 -41.30 -18.04
CA THR A 260 -5.80 -42.51 -18.83
C THR A 260 -5.97 -43.75 -17.97
N PHE A 261 -6.73 -44.72 -18.45
CA PHE A 261 -7.06 -45.97 -17.76
C PHE A 261 -6.31 -47.12 -18.44
N PRO A 262 -5.21 -47.65 -17.84
CA PRO A 262 -4.27 -48.57 -18.51
C PRO A 262 -4.73 -50.04 -18.48
N GLU A 263 -5.66 -50.40 -17.60
CA GLU A 263 -6.25 -51.74 -17.53
C GLU A 263 -7.74 -51.63 -17.92
N ASN A 264 -8.17 -52.45 -18.90
CA ASN A 264 -9.49 -52.48 -19.55
C ASN A 264 -9.62 -51.63 -20.83
N VAL A 265 -9.33 -52.26 -21.97
CA VAL A 265 -9.40 -51.69 -23.33
C VAL A 265 -10.81 -51.21 -23.71
N ASP A 266 -11.84 -51.54 -22.92
CA ASP A 266 -13.22 -51.12 -23.15
C ASP A 266 -13.83 -50.21 -22.07
N TYR A 267 -13.17 -49.94 -20.93
CA TYR A 267 -13.78 -49.19 -19.81
C TYR A 267 -14.30 -47.81 -20.25
N VAL A 268 -13.48 -47.03 -20.95
CA VAL A 268 -13.86 -45.70 -21.46
C VAL A 268 -15.02 -45.77 -22.47
N SER A 269 -15.16 -46.88 -23.21
CA SER A 269 -16.28 -47.09 -24.14
C SER A 269 -17.59 -47.46 -23.46
N LYS A 270 -17.54 -47.86 -22.18
CA LYS A 270 -18.70 -48.22 -21.34
C LYS A 270 -19.16 -47.08 -20.43
N ILE A 271 -18.43 -45.95 -20.37
CA ILE A 271 -18.79 -44.80 -19.53
C ILE A 271 -20.12 -44.23 -20.00
N THR A 272 -21.10 -44.22 -19.09
CA THR A 272 -22.44 -43.66 -19.30
C THR A 272 -22.62 -42.30 -18.65
N GLY A 273 -21.74 -41.91 -17.73
CA GLY A 273 -21.82 -40.63 -17.05
C GLY A 273 -20.57 -40.29 -16.23
N VAL A 274 -20.32 -38.99 -16.08
CA VAL A 274 -19.31 -38.42 -15.19
C VAL A 274 -19.95 -37.29 -14.41
N SER A 275 -19.69 -37.25 -13.10
CA SER A 275 -20.08 -36.14 -12.23
C SER A 275 -18.89 -35.64 -11.42
N VAL A 276 -18.89 -34.34 -11.14
CA VAL A 276 -17.90 -33.67 -10.29
C VAL A 276 -18.64 -33.00 -9.14
N ASN A 277 -18.25 -33.32 -7.90
CA ASN A 277 -18.92 -32.90 -6.67
C ASN A 277 -20.44 -33.18 -6.71
N GLY A 278 -20.83 -34.34 -7.25
CA GLY A 278 -22.23 -34.74 -7.42
C GLY A 278 -23.00 -34.03 -8.54
N THR A 279 -22.37 -33.09 -9.26
CA THR A 279 -22.98 -32.41 -10.42
C THR A 279 -22.59 -33.13 -11.70
N ALA A 280 -23.56 -33.58 -12.48
CA ALA A 280 -23.32 -34.25 -13.76
C ALA A 280 -22.64 -33.29 -14.76
N TRP A 281 -21.60 -33.76 -15.43
CA TRP A 281 -20.90 -33.04 -16.51
C TRP A 281 -21.32 -33.59 -17.87
N ASN A 282 -21.34 -32.74 -18.89
CA ASN A 282 -21.82 -33.10 -20.22
C ASN A 282 -20.75 -33.81 -21.05
N ALA A 283 -21.09 -34.96 -21.63
CA ALA A 283 -20.22 -35.62 -22.61
C ALA A 283 -20.19 -34.85 -23.94
N ILE A 284 -18.99 -34.59 -24.46
CA ILE A 284 -18.78 -33.92 -25.76
C ILE A 284 -17.80 -34.70 -26.64
N SER A 285 -17.84 -34.46 -27.95
CA SER A 285 -17.02 -35.17 -28.95
C SER A 285 -15.67 -34.51 -29.25
N TYR A 286 -15.40 -33.34 -28.69
CA TYR A 286 -14.17 -32.55 -28.87
C TYR A 286 -13.58 -32.16 -27.51
N ASN A 287 -12.36 -31.62 -27.48
CA ASN A 287 -11.72 -31.27 -26.20
C ASN A 287 -12.51 -30.14 -25.50
N PRO A 288 -12.85 -30.29 -24.21
CA PRO A 288 -13.52 -29.24 -23.46
C PRO A 288 -12.64 -28.01 -23.31
N SER A 289 -13.25 -26.83 -23.37
CA SER A 289 -12.58 -25.53 -23.22
C SER A 289 -12.91 -24.82 -21.89
N SER A 290 -13.76 -25.41 -21.05
CA SER A 290 -14.19 -24.89 -19.75
C SER A 290 -14.77 -26.04 -18.90
N GLY A 291 -15.10 -25.76 -17.63
CA GLY A 291 -15.69 -26.75 -16.72
C GLY A 291 -17.10 -27.20 -17.14
N GLY A 292 -17.57 -28.30 -16.54
CA GLY A 292 -18.93 -28.82 -16.76
C GLY A 292 -19.08 -29.74 -17.98
N SER A 293 -17.99 -30.06 -18.69
CA SER A 293 -17.99 -31.00 -19.81
C SER A 293 -16.75 -31.90 -19.80
N TYR A 294 -16.87 -33.09 -20.38
CA TYR A 294 -15.78 -34.04 -20.55
C TYR A 294 -15.84 -34.71 -21.92
N ARG A 295 -14.69 -35.20 -22.41
CA ARG A 295 -14.63 -36.03 -23.61
C ARG A 295 -14.14 -37.43 -23.27
N ALA A 296 -14.88 -38.45 -23.70
CA ALA A 296 -14.43 -39.84 -23.68
C ALA A 296 -13.67 -40.15 -24.97
N ASP A 297 -12.34 -40.30 -24.89
CA ASP A 297 -11.45 -40.63 -26.00
C ASP A 297 -11.14 -42.13 -25.95
N THR A 298 -12.05 -42.93 -26.52
CA THR A 298 -11.97 -44.39 -26.54
C THR A 298 -10.73 -44.91 -27.24
N SER A 299 -10.24 -44.21 -28.27
CA SER A 299 -9.03 -44.59 -29.02
C SER A 299 -7.75 -44.56 -28.18
N ASN A 300 -7.71 -43.73 -27.14
CA ASN A 300 -6.56 -43.59 -26.24
C ASN A 300 -6.89 -44.03 -24.80
N SER A 301 -8.05 -44.66 -24.59
CA SER A 301 -8.53 -45.09 -23.27
C SER A 301 -8.44 -44.00 -22.20
N ARG A 302 -8.90 -42.77 -22.52
CA ARG A 302 -8.84 -41.63 -21.60
C ARG A 302 -10.09 -40.77 -21.54
N LEU A 303 -10.30 -40.12 -20.39
CA LEU A 303 -11.18 -38.97 -20.25
C LEU A 303 -10.37 -37.68 -20.36
N THR A 304 -10.93 -36.68 -21.04
CA THR A 304 -10.35 -35.34 -21.15
C THR A 304 -11.25 -34.33 -20.44
N PHE A 305 -10.64 -33.51 -19.59
CA PHE A 305 -11.25 -32.37 -18.89
C PHE A 305 -10.50 -31.08 -19.21
N ALA A 306 -11.15 -29.94 -19.12
CA ALA A 306 -10.47 -28.66 -19.28
C ALA A 306 -9.62 -28.37 -18.03
N ALA A 307 -8.35 -28.05 -18.22
CA ALA A 307 -7.46 -27.55 -17.17
C ALA A 307 -7.50 -26.02 -17.06
N LYS A 308 -7.87 -25.34 -18.16
CA LYS A 308 -8.03 -23.88 -18.25
C LYS A 308 -9.40 -23.54 -18.79
N ASP A 309 -9.91 -22.38 -18.37
CA ASP A 309 -11.19 -21.86 -18.84
C ASP A 309 -10.97 -20.81 -19.94
N PHE A 310 -11.42 -21.13 -21.15
CA PHE A 310 -11.38 -20.25 -22.32
C PHE A 310 -12.78 -19.73 -22.72
N SER A 311 -13.80 -19.98 -21.90
CA SER A 311 -15.16 -19.51 -22.17
C SER A 311 -15.32 -18.04 -21.78
N SER A 312 -15.97 -17.27 -22.64
CA SER A 312 -16.29 -15.86 -22.40
C SER A 312 -17.39 -15.64 -21.35
N SER A 313 -18.07 -16.70 -20.90
CA SER A 313 -19.22 -16.65 -19.99
C SER A 313 -19.36 -17.88 -19.09
N SER A 314 -18.22 -18.47 -18.69
CA SER A 314 -18.22 -19.69 -17.89
C SER A 314 -18.91 -19.51 -16.53
N THR A 315 -19.79 -20.45 -16.20
CA THR A 315 -20.48 -20.50 -14.90
C THR A 315 -20.08 -21.72 -14.07
N VAL A 316 -19.33 -22.65 -14.66
CA VAL A 316 -18.88 -23.90 -14.01
C VAL A 316 -17.34 -23.91 -14.03
N PRO A 317 -16.68 -23.93 -12.86
CA PRO A 317 -15.22 -23.91 -12.79
C PRO A 317 -14.63 -25.20 -13.39
N VAL A 318 -13.40 -25.10 -13.91
CA VAL A 318 -12.55 -26.27 -14.21
C VAL A 318 -12.24 -27.05 -12.92
N LEU A 319 -11.70 -28.27 -13.09
CA LEU A 319 -11.31 -29.13 -11.97
C LEU A 319 -10.31 -28.44 -11.04
N LYS A 320 -10.51 -28.61 -9.73
CA LYS A 320 -9.68 -28.03 -8.65
C LYS A 320 -9.22 -29.10 -7.66
N SER A 321 -8.15 -28.80 -6.92
CA SER A 321 -7.75 -29.65 -5.80
C SER A 321 -8.91 -29.84 -4.82
N GLY A 322 -9.18 -31.09 -4.46
CA GLY A 322 -10.28 -31.47 -3.58
C GLY A 322 -11.57 -31.87 -4.28
N ASP A 323 -11.70 -31.70 -5.60
CA ASP A 323 -12.90 -32.12 -6.34
C ASP A 323 -13.05 -33.66 -6.31
N VAL A 324 -14.28 -34.12 -6.12
CA VAL A 324 -14.64 -35.53 -6.13
C VAL A 324 -15.28 -35.88 -7.47
N ILE A 325 -14.71 -36.85 -8.18
CA ILE A 325 -15.16 -37.31 -9.48
C ILE A 325 -15.78 -38.69 -9.33
N THR A 326 -16.98 -38.86 -9.88
CA THR A 326 -17.65 -40.17 -9.96
C THR A 326 -17.93 -40.51 -11.42
N ILE A 327 -17.45 -41.69 -11.84
CA ILE A 327 -17.60 -42.23 -13.20
C ILE A 327 -18.52 -43.45 -13.13
N THR A 328 -19.62 -43.41 -13.88
CA THR A 328 -20.55 -44.54 -14.04
C THR A 328 -20.29 -45.22 -15.38
N ALA A 329 -20.16 -46.54 -15.40
CA ALA A 329 -19.89 -47.31 -16.61
C ALA A 329 -20.62 -48.66 -16.61
N ASP A 330 -21.19 -49.04 -17.75
CA ASP A 330 -21.97 -50.29 -17.88
C ASP A 330 -21.07 -51.53 -17.64
N GLY A 331 -21.46 -52.37 -16.68
CA GLY A 331 -20.73 -53.59 -16.30
C GLY A 331 -19.57 -53.36 -15.31
N TYR A 332 -19.45 -52.15 -14.76
CA TYR A 332 -18.46 -51.79 -13.76
C TYR A 332 -19.12 -51.18 -12.53
N LYS A 333 -18.50 -51.35 -11.36
CA LYS A 333 -18.87 -50.55 -10.18
C LYS A 333 -18.50 -49.08 -10.41
N ASP A 334 -19.31 -48.17 -9.87
CA ASP A 334 -19.03 -46.73 -9.92
C ASP A 334 -17.64 -46.44 -9.34
N LEU A 335 -16.84 -45.69 -10.09
CA LEU A 335 -15.50 -45.29 -9.70
C LEU A 335 -15.56 -43.87 -9.14
N THR A 336 -15.42 -43.74 -7.83
CA THR A 336 -15.38 -42.44 -7.12
C THR A 336 -13.98 -42.20 -6.56
N PHE A 337 -13.41 -41.03 -6.85
CA PHE A 337 -12.11 -40.62 -6.33
C PHE A 337 -12.04 -39.10 -6.18
N LYS A 338 -11.18 -38.63 -5.29
CA LYS A 338 -10.83 -37.24 -5.09
C LYS A 338 -9.55 -36.90 -5.82
N ILE A 339 -9.50 -35.76 -6.49
CA ILE A 339 -8.26 -35.24 -7.08
C ILE A 339 -7.56 -34.30 -6.12
N LEU A 340 -6.23 -34.37 -6.05
CA LEU A 340 -5.39 -33.44 -5.30
C LEU A 340 -4.33 -32.88 -6.25
N ILE A 341 -4.15 -31.56 -6.22
CA ILE A 341 -3.15 -30.86 -7.04
C ILE A 341 -2.07 -30.31 -6.12
N ASP A 342 -0.83 -30.74 -6.30
CA ASP A 342 0.30 -30.23 -5.52
C ASP A 342 0.75 -28.82 -5.97
N THR A 343 1.70 -28.24 -5.24
CA THR A 343 2.23 -26.89 -5.53
C THR A 343 2.92 -26.77 -6.89
N ASN A 344 3.31 -27.89 -7.52
CA ASN A 344 3.91 -27.91 -8.86
C ASN A 344 2.85 -28.12 -9.95
N GLY A 345 1.56 -28.13 -9.58
CA GLY A 345 0.45 -28.38 -10.48
C GLY A 345 0.28 -29.86 -10.82
N LYS A 346 0.90 -30.80 -10.11
CA LYS A 346 0.75 -32.23 -10.39
C LYS A 346 -0.53 -32.76 -9.75
N MET A 347 -1.39 -33.37 -10.58
CA MET A 347 -2.64 -33.98 -10.13
C MET A 347 -2.45 -35.45 -9.71
N THR A 348 -3.08 -35.85 -8.61
CA THR A 348 -3.11 -37.23 -8.09
C THR A 348 -4.53 -37.61 -7.69
N ALA A 349 -4.86 -38.90 -7.79
CA ALA A 349 -6.18 -39.43 -7.46
C ALA A 349 -6.07 -40.22 -6.16
N THR A 350 -7.02 -39.99 -5.26
CA THR A 350 -7.06 -40.63 -3.94
C THR A 350 -8.50 -41.07 -3.67
N ALA A 351 -8.69 -42.01 -2.73
CA ALA A 351 -10.03 -42.31 -2.25
C ALA A 351 -10.67 -41.06 -1.65
N ASP A 352 -11.98 -40.88 -1.88
CA ASP A 352 -12.71 -39.78 -1.25
C ASP A 352 -12.81 -40.00 0.27
N ASP A 353 -12.21 -39.09 1.04
CA ASP A 353 -12.17 -39.07 2.50
C ASP A 353 -13.13 -38.02 3.10
N GLY A 354 -13.87 -37.29 2.26
CA GLY A 354 -14.77 -36.21 2.66
C GLY A 354 -14.08 -34.93 3.15
N GLN A 355 -12.75 -34.79 3.05
CA GLN A 355 -12.00 -33.64 3.57
C GLN A 355 -11.73 -32.54 2.52
N GLY A 356 -12.01 -32.81 1.24
CA GLY A 356 -11.69 -31.91 0.12
C GLY A 356 -10.18 -31.72 -0.07
N ASP A 357 -9.75 -30.50 -0.43
CA ASP A 357 -8.32 -30.16 -0.63
C ASP A 357 -7.52 -30.48 0.65
N ASN A 358 -6.32 -31.02 0.51
CA ASN A 358 -5.42 -31.35 1.63
C ASN A 358 -4.56 -30.16 2.06
N MET A 359 -4.50 -29.10 1.25
CA MET A 359 -3.74 -27.89 1.54
C MET A 359 -4.62 -26.79 2.15
N GLN A 360 -4.00 -25.90 2.91
CA GLN A 360 -4.60 -24.73 3.53
C GLN A 360 -3.76 -23.49 3.19
N LEU A 361 -4.45 -22.44 2.74
CA LEU A 361 -3.86 -21.14 2.48
C LEU A 361 -3.80 -20.34 3.78
N TYR A 362 -2.66 -19.70 4.03
CA TYR A 362 -2.44 -18.73 5.10
C TYR A 362 -1.94 -17.43 4.48
N VAL A 363 -2.31 -16.30 5.10
CA VAL A 363 -1.96 -14.97 4.61
C VAL A 363 -1.53 -14.12 5.81
N LYS A 364 -0.55 -13.25 5.61
CA LYS A 364 -0.16 -12.25 6.62
C LYS A 364 0.20 -10.92 5.97
N LEU A 365 0.07 -9.86 6.76
CA LEU A 365 0.57 -8.52 6.46
C LEU A 365 1.79 -8.26 7.33
N GLU A 366 2.86 -7.77 6.71
CA GLU A 366 4.02 -7.22 7.41
C GLU A 366 4.25 -5.79 6.93
N GLY A 367 4.55 -4.88 7.86
CA GLY A 367 4.70 -3.47 7.57
C GLY A 367 3.90 -2.55 8.49
N ASN A 368 3.72 -1.30 8.06
CA ASN A 368 2.94 -0.29 8.77
C ASN A 368 2.27 0.68 7.79
N PHE A 369 1.16 1.27 8.23
CA PHE A 369 0.51 2.39 7.57
C PHE A 369 0.98 3.70 8.21
N GLU A 370 1.16 4.73 7.40
CA GLU A 370 1.33 6.08 7.94
C GLU A 370 0.03 6.53 8.62
N CYS A 371 0.13 7.39 9.61
CA CYS A 371 -1.08 7.99 10.19
C CYS A 371 -1.68 9.03 9.25
N ALA A 372 -2.98 9.27 9.35
CA ALA A 372 -3.67 10.27 8.56
C ALA A 372 -4.30 11.35 9.44
N ILE A 373 -4.65 12.49 8.85
CA ILE A 373 -5.39 13.57 9.51
C ILE A 373 -6.75 13.72 8.82
N VAL A 374 -7.82 13.92 9.60
CA VAL A 374 -9.17 14.17 9.07
C VAL A 374 -9.15 15.26 7.99
N GLY A 375 -9.70 14.94 6.81
CA GLY A 375 -9.78 15.84 5.67
C GLY A 375 -8.49 15.98 4.86
N GLN A 376 -7.42 15.22 5.19
CA GLN A 376 -6.18 15.20 4.42
C GLN A 376 -6.46 14.81 2.97
N LYS A 377 -6.03 15.67 2.05
CA LYS A 377 -6.09 15.41 0.61
C LYS A 377 -4.81 14.72 0.16
N ASP A 378 -4.91 14.01 -0.95
CA ASP A 378 -3.77 13.37 -1.63
C ASP A 378 -2.97 12.45 -0.68
N TYR A 379 -3.66 11.75 0.22
CA TYR A 379 -3.06 10.72 1.07
C TYR A 379 -2.40 9.62 0.23
N ASP A 380 -2.94 9.35 -0.95
CA ASP A 380 -2.39 8.45 -1.99
C ASP A 380 -1.58 9.19 -3.07
N GLY A 381 -1.25 10.46 -2.85
CA GLY A 381 -0.66 11.34 -3.85
C GLY A 381 0.75 10.93 -4.24
N VAL A 382 0.93 10.48 -5.49
CA VAL A 382 2.23 10.27 -6.14
C VAL A 382 2.91 11.62 -6.35
N SER A 383 4.05 11.89 -5.70
CA SER A 383 4.84 13.08 -6.01
C SER A 383 5.73 12.81 -7.23
N SER A 384 5.63 13.63 -8.27
CA SER A 384 6.45 13.53 -9.48
C SER A 384 7.13 14.86 -9.77
N ALA A 385 8.23 15.16 -9.06
CA ALA A 385 9.02 16.37 -9.30
C ALA A 385 10.26 16.11 -10.19
N THR A 386 10.69 14.86 -10.42
CA THR A 386 11.99 14.57 -11.08
C THR A 386 11.93 13.57 -12.25
N GLY A 387 10.74 13.25 -12.78
CA GLY A 387 10.59 12.35 -13.94
C GLY A 387 10.75 10.86 -13.63
N ALA A 388 11.02 10.50 -12.37
CA ALA A 388 10.68 9.19 -11.82
C ALA A 388 9.34 9.32 -11.11
N ALA A 389 8.35 8.52 -11.50
CA ALA A 389 7.13 8.38 -10.71
C ALA A 389 7.48 7.57 -9.46
N SER A 390 7.81 8.24 -8.35
CA SER A 390 7.83 7.59 -7.04
C SER A 390 6.39 7.54 -6.53
N SER A 391 5.78 6.35 -6.49
CA SER A 391 4.56 6.14 -5.73
C SER A 391 4.82 6.58 -4.30
N ASN A 392 4.01 7.49 -3.77
CA ASN A 392 4.02 7.76 -2.34
C ASN A 392 3.56 6.47 -1.66
N ASN A 393 4.49 5.78 -1.02
CA ASN A 393 4.21 4.60 -0.24
C ASN A 393 3.68 5.07 1.11
N ASN A 394 2.43 5.56 1.15
CA ASN A 394 1.67 5.89 2.38
C ASN A 394 1.44 4.68 3.33
N SER A 395 2.10 3.59 3.00
CA SER A 395 2.10 2.26 3.57
C SER A 395 3.37 1.57 3.10
N ASN A 396 4.09 0.95 4.02
CA ASN A 396 5.19 0.04 3.72
C ASN A 396 4.72 -1.38 4.03
N VAL A 397 3.61 -1.80 3.42
CA VAL A 397 2.93 -3.07 3.73
C VAL A 397 3.03 -4.05 2.58
N THR A 398 3.51 -5.25 2.91
CA THR A 398 3.65 -6.37 1.98
C THR A 398 2.71 -7.50 2.39
N VAL A 399 1.98 -8.06 1.42
CA VAL A 399 1.11 -9.22 1.59
C VAL A 399 1.88 -10.51 1.29
N TYR A 400 1.94 -11.40 2.29
CA TYR A 400 2.56 -12.72 2.17
C TYR A 400 1.53 -13.83 2.22
N GLY A 401 1.84 -14.95 1.57
CA GLY A 401 1.04 -16.16 1.60
C GLY A 401 1.90 -17.40 1.83
N ALA A 402 1.31 -18.41 2.45
CA ALA A 402 1.89 -19.72 2.65
C ALA A 402 0.84 -20.79 2.36
N LEU A 403 1.29 -21.90 1.77
CA LEU A 403 0.43 -23.04 1.46
C LEU A 403 1.00 -24.30 2.11
N VAL A 404 0.32 -24.79 3.13
CA VAL A 404 0.76 -25.96 3.92
C VAL A 404 -0.36 -26.99 4.06
N GLU A 405 -0.02 -28.22 4.43
CA GLU A 405 -1.03 -29.26 4.69
C GLU A 405 -1.97 -28.83 5.82
N LYS A 406 -3.27 -29.14 5.67
CA LYS A 406 -4.29 -28.85 6.68
C LYS A 406 -3.88 -29.39 8.06
N GLY A 407 -4.08 -28.56 9.09
CA GLY A 407 -3.73 -28.87 10.47
C GLY A 407 -2.26 -28.63 10.82
N LYS A 408 -1.45 -28.10 9.89
CA LYS A 408 -0.11 -27.57 10.16
C LYS A 408 -0.10 -26.04 10.14
N GLU A 409 0.73 -25.46 10.99
CA GLU A 409 1.06 -24.03 10.98
C GLU A 409 2.21 -23.76 10.01
N PRO A 410 2.24 -22.64 9.28
CA PRO A 410 3.35 -22.26 8.40
C PRO A 410 4.66 -22.03 9.15
N ALA A 411 5.77 -22.54 8.63
CA ALA A 411 7.12 -22.15 9.03
C ALA A 411 7.56 -20.85 8.34
N ASP A 412 8.59 -20.18 8.86
CA ASP A 412 9.09 -18.92 8.29
C ASP A 412 9.49 -19.05 6.81
N SER A 413 10.01 -20.21 6.40
CA SER A 413 10.39 -20.51 5.01
C SER A 413 9.22 -20.72 4.06
N ASP A 414 8.01 -20.96 4.58
CA ASP A 414 6.81 -21.22 3.78
C ASP A 414 6.17 -19.92 3.27
N TRP A 415 6.47 -18.80 3.92
CA TRP A 415 5.95 -17.49 3.56
C TRP A 415 6.65 -16.92 2.32
N LYS A 416 5.85 -16.59 1.31
CA LYS A 416 6.30 -15.94 0.08
C LYS A 416 5.46 -14.70 -0.16
N GLU A 417 6.07 -13.68 -0.74
CA GLU A 417 5.35 -12.51 -1.25
C GLU A 417 4.31 -12.95 -2.28
N LEU A 418 3.07 -12.48 -2.14
CA LEU A 418 2.00 -12.74 -3.12
C LEU A 418 2.04 -11.72 -4.28
N ASN A 419 3.16 -11.76 -5.01
CA ASN A 419 3.42 -10.96 -6.21
C ASN A 419 3.25 -11.84 -7.48
N ASN A 420 3.57 -11.28 -8.64
CA ASN A 420 3.44 -11.99 -9.93
C ASN A 420 4.42 -13.17 -10.12
N ASP A 421 5.46 -13.27 -9.29
CA ASP A 421 6.44 -14.37 -9.30
C ASP A 421 6.11 -15.46 -8.26
N SER A 422 5.02 -15.30 -7.50
CA SER A 422 4.56 -16.26 -6.50
C SER A 422 4.09 -17.57 -7.14
N ASP A 423 4.44 -18.71 -6.51
CA ASP A 423 3.87 -20.02 -6.85
C ASP A 423 2.39 -20.15 -6.40
N ILE A 424 1.91 -19.20 -5.59
CA ILE A 424 0.51 -19.13 -5.13
C ILE A 424 -0.22 -18.06 -5.96
N ASN A 425 -1.04 -18.51 -6.90
CA ASN A 425 -1.80 -17.61 -7.78
C ASN A 425 -3.06 -17.10 -7.08
N ILE A 426 -3.09 -15.81 -6.78
CA ILE A 426 -4.26 -15.14 -6.19
C ILE A 426 -5.21 -14.63 -7.27
N VAL A 427 -6.51 -14.88 -7.07
CA VAL A 427 -7.58 -14.30 -7.87
C VAL A 427 -7.85 -12.88 -7.37
N GLY A 428 -7.17 -11.90 -7.95
CA GLY A 428 -7.24 -10.50 -7.50
C GLY A 428 -8.66 -9.93 -7.38
N SER A 429 -9.58 -10.29 -8.29
CA SER A 429 -10.99 -9.86 -8.24
C SER A 429 -11.80 -10.41 -7.05
N LYS A 430 -11.26 -11.40 -6.34
CA LYS A 430 -11.83 -11.97 -5.11
C LYS A 430 -11.06 -11.55 -3.85
N SER A 431 -10.03 -10.72 -4.01
CA SER A 431 -9.30 -10.16 -2.89
C SER A 431 -10.00 -8.91 -2.37
N LYS A 432 -9.98 -8.71 -1.06
CA LYS A 432 -10.66 -7.60 -0.39
C LYS A 432 -9.80 -7.10 0.77
N VAL A 433 -9.53 -5.81 0.80
CA VAL A 433 -8.98 -5.16 2.00
C VAL A 433 -10.14 -4.80 2.93
N ASN A 434 -10.02 -5.18 4.19
CA ASN A 434 -10.97 -4.84 5.23
C ASN A 434 -10.39 -3.74 6.10
N ILE A 435 -11.15 -2.68 6.32
CA ILE A 435 -10.81 -1.60 7.25
C ILE A 435 -11.94 -1.55 8.25
N VAL A 436 -11.63 -1.81 9.52
CA VAL A 436 -12.63 -1.88 10.59
C VAL A 436 -12.23 -0.99 11.77
N PRO A 437 -13.18 -0.27 12.40
CA PRO A 437 -12.88 0.49 13.62
C PRO A 437 -12.35 -0.39 14.75
N ASP A 438 -11.26 0.02 15.40
CA ASP A 438 -10.75 -0.64 16.59
C ASP A 438 -11.54 -0.22 17.83
N THR A 439 -12.66 -0.89 18.07
CA THR A 439 -13.52 -0.62 19.23
C THR A 439 -12.84 -0.89 20.58
N SER A 440 -11.76 -1.67 20.61
CA SER A 440 -11.00 -1.94 21.84
C SER A 440 -10.21 -0.71 22.30
N LYS A 441 -9.84 0.17 21.36
CA LYS A 441 -9.21 1.47 21.60
C LYS A 441 -10.19 2.64 21.69
N GLY A 442 -11.50 2.36 21.69
CA GLY A 442 -12.53 3.37 21.87
C GLY A 442 -13.05 4.01 20.58
N THR A 443 -12.60 3.57 19.39
CA THR A 443 -13.19 4.00 18.12
C THR A 443 -14.63 3.49 18.01
N SER A 444 -15.56 4.35 17.61
CA SER A 444 -16.96 3.95 17.41
C SER A 444 -17.08 2.85 16.35
N LYS A 445 -17.92 1.83 16.60
CA LYS A 445 -18.22 0.77 15.61
C LYS A 445 -18.83 1.30 14.30
N ASP A 446 -19.45 2.47 14.37
CA ASP A 446 -20.13 3.13 13.25
C ASP A 446 -19.23 4.20 12.59
N ALA A 447 -17.96 4.32 13.04
CA ALA A 447 -16.99 5.23 12.46
C ALA A 447 -16.62 4.80 11.04
N ASP A 448 -16.52 5.77 10.15
CA ASP A 448 -16.14 5.61 8.75
C ASP A 448 -14.78 6.25 8.53
N SER A 449 -13.77 5.42 8.23
CA SER A 449 -12.41 5.91 7.97
C SER A 449 -12.37 6.87 6.78
N GLY A 450 -13.29 6.75 5.82
CA GLY A 450 -13.21 7.43 4.53
C GLY A 450 -12.11 6.89 3.60
N MET A 451 -11.42 5.83 4.03
CA MET A 451 -10.32 5.19 3.31
C MET A 451 -10.78 3.89 2.65
N GLU A 452 -10.18 3.57 1.51
CA GLU A 452 -10.33 2.33 0.77
C GLU A 452 -8.95 1.67 0.62
N GLY A 453 -8.85 0.37 0.88
CA GLY A 453 -7.60 -0.36 0.73
C GLY A 453 -7.42 -0.89 -0.69
N VAL A 454 -6.22 -0.73 -1.23
CA VAL A 454 -5.83 -1.18 -2.56
C VAL A 454 -4.73 -2.22 -2.41
N TYR A 455 -5.04 -3.48 -2.75
CA TYR A 455 -4.06 -4.55 -2.79
C TYR A 455 -3.61 -4.83 -4.23
N LEU A 456 -2.32 -4.60 -4.50
CA LEU A 456 -1.66 -4.83 -5.79
C LEU A 456 -1.06 -6.24 -5.85
N THR A 457 -1.85 -7.21 -6.31
CA THR A 457 -1.42 -8.62 -6.52
C THR A 457 -0.18 -8.80 -7.40
N ILE A 458 0.20 -7.79 -8.20
CA ILE A 458 1.41 -7.85 -9.04
C ILE A 458 2.70 -7.65 -8.24
N SER A 459 2.66 -6.91 -7.12
CA SER A 459 3.85 -6.48 -6.36
C SER A 459 3.74 -6.79 -4.87
N SER A 460 2.68 -7.46 -4.43
CA SER A 460 2.35 -7.68 -3.01
C SER A 460 2.06 -6.41 -2.19
N ALA A 461 2.10 -5.23 -2.79
CA ALA A 461 1.91 -3.98 -2.06
C ALA A 461 0.45 -3.76 -1.66
N LEU A 462 0.22 -3.28 -0.43
CA LEU A 462 -1.10 -2.89 0.05
C LEU A 462 -1.06 -1.42 0.48
N THR A 463 -1.86 -0.57 -0.19
CA THR A 463 -1.94 0.87 0.07
C THR A 463 -3.33 1.31 0.48
N LEU A 464 -3.46 2.54 0.99
CA LEU A 464 -4.75 3.16 1.29
C LEU A 464 -4.99 4.37 0.40
N ASN A 465 -6.21 4.50 -0.11
CA ASN A 465 -6.65 5.62 -0.92
C ASN A 465 -7.90 6.26 -0.31
N GLY A 466 -8.20 7.50 -0.68
CA GLY A 466 -9.37 8.22 -0.19
C GLY A 466 -9.03 9.42 0.69
N THR A 467 -10.05 9.96 1.35
CA THR A 467 -9.93 11.13 2.21
C THR A 467 -10.31 10.73 3.63
N PRO A 468 -9.39 10.81 4.60
CA PRO A 468 -9.68 10.43 5.98
C PRO A 468 -10.87 11.22 6.52
N LYS A 469 -11.82 10.55 7.15
CA LYS A 469 -13.12 11.13 7.51
C LYS A 469 -13.36 11.19 9.02
N ASP A 470 -13.53 10.05 9.67
CA ASP A 470 -13.74 10.00 11.13
C ASP A 470 -12.43 9.67 11.84
N ALA A 471 -12.05 10.47 12.84
CA ALA A 471 -10.86 10.22 13.64
C ALA A 471 -11.02 8.95 14.51
N GLY A 472 -9.92 8.22 14.71
CA GLY A 472 -9.86 7.02 15.53
C GLY A 472 -8.81 6.02 15.05
N ASP A 473 -8.69 4.93 15.80
CA ASP A 473 -7.89 3.76 15.43
C ASP A 473 -8.71 2.78 14.59
N TYR A 474 -8.09 2.24 13.54
CA TYR A 474 -8.63 1.25 12.62
C TYR A 474 -7.68 0.06 12.49
N LEU A 475 -8.25 -1.10 12.18
CA LEU A 475 -7.53 -2.34 11.89
C LEU A 475 -7.71 -2.67 10.42
N ILE A 476 -6.59 -2.95 9.75
CA ILE A 476 -6.55 -3.26 8.32
C ILE A 476 -6.11 -4.71 8.13
N SER A 477 -6.95 -5.52 7.49
CA SER A 477 -6.64 -6.89 7.08
C SER A 477 -6.88 -7.07 5.58
N VAL A 478 -6.37 -8.15 5.00
CA VAL A 478 -6.70 -8.57 3.63
C VAL A 478 -7.26 -9.98 3.64
N SER A 479 -8.35 -10.17 2.91
CA SER A 479 -8.90 -11.48 2.56
C SER A 479 -8.56 -11.78 1.12
N VAL A 480 -7.98 -12.95 0.83
CA VAL A 480 -7.64 -13.36 -0.54
C VAL A 480 -8.21 -14.74 -0.86
N THR A 481 -8.34 -15.02 -2.15
CA THR A 481 -8.73 -16.33 -2.68
C THR A 481 -7.78 -16.74 -3.77
N ASP A 482 -7.25 -17.96 -3.74
CA ASP A 482 -6.38 -18.46 -4.80
C ASP A 482 -7.13 -19.12 -5.97
N ASP A 483 -6.41 -19.55 -7.00
CA ASP A 483 -6.97 -20.18 -8.20
C ASP A 483 -7.66 -21.54 -7.92
N GLN A 484 -7.23 -22.23 -6.86
CA GLN A 484 -7.86 -23.45 -6.31
C GLN A 484 -9.12 -23.14 -5.48
N GLY A 485 -9.41 -21.86 -5.19
CA GLY A 485 -10.58 -21.45 -4.44
C GLY A 485 -10.42 -21.51 -2.92
N ARG A 486 -9.19 -21.70 -2.41
CA ARG A 486 -8.88 -21.59 -0.98
C ARG A 486 -8.93 -20.13 -0.57
N THR A 487 -9.50 -19.86 0.59
CA THR A 487 -9.65 -18.50 1.14
C THR A 487 -8.89 -18.36 2.45
N ALA A 488 -8.26 -17.21 2.66
CA ALA A 488 -7.60 -16.88 3.92
C ALA A 488 -7.73 -15.39 4.24
N GLU A 489 -7.74 -15.07 5.53
CA GLU A 489 -7.69 -13.70 6.04
C GLU A 489 -6.39 -13.50 6.81
N SER A 490 -5.77 -12.35 6.64
CA SER A 490 -4.52 -12.00 7.30
C SER A 490 -4.69 -11.62 8.77
N ASN A 491 -3.57 -11.47 9.48
CA ASN A 491 -3.52 -10.59 10.66
C ASN A 491 -3.93 -9.15 10.27
N ALA A 492 -4.28 -8.36 11.29
CA ALA A 492 -4.58 -6.95 11.11
C ALA A 492 -3.39 -6.06 11.51
N LEU A 493 -3.16 -4.98 10.75
CA LEU A 493 -2.23 -3.92 11.10
C LEU A 493 -2.99 -2.65 11.54
N PRO A 494 -2.47 -1.87 12.50
CA PRO A 494 -3.12 -0.66 12.96
C PRO A 494 -2.96 0.49 11.96
N PHE A 495 -3.96 1.38 11.92
CA PHE A 495 -3.95 2.64 11.19
C PHE A 495 -4.74 3.69 11.98
N THR A 496 -4.14 4.86 12.21
CA THR A 496 -4.71 5.90 13.05
C THR A 496 -5.05 7.14 12.23
N ILE A 497 -6.28 7.61 12.34
CA ILE A 497 -6.73 8.90 11.82
C ILE A 497 -6.83 9.89 12.98
N TYR A 498 -5.99 10.91 12.95
CA TYR A 498 -5.97 12.01 13.91
C TYR A 498 -6.96 13.12 13.52
N THR A 499 -7.43 13.88 14.51
CA THR A 499 -8.41 14.96 14.31
C THR A 499 -7.81 16.20 13.64
N GLY A 500 -6.49 16.37 13.71
CA GLY A 500 -5.78 17.58 13.29
C GLY A 500 -5.76 18.68 14.37
N ASN A 501 -6.35 18.42 15.54
CA ASN A 501 -6.38 19.33 16.70
C ASN A 501 -5.57 18.79 17.89
N GLU A 502 -4.76 17.76 17.67
CA GLU A 502 -3.84 17.22 18.67
C GLU A 502 -2.85 18.29 19.10
N LYS A 503 -2.61 18.38 20.41
CA LYS A 503 -1.69 19.35 20.99
C LYS A 503 -0.33 18.72 21.22
N LEU A 504 0.73 19.48 20.99
CA LEU A 504 2.09 18.98 21.23
C LEU A 504 2.29 18.49 22.66
N ALA A 505 1.81 19.22 23.66
CA ALA A 505 1.96 18.87 25.08
C ALA A 505 1.38 17.48 25.42
N ASP A 506 0.29 17.09 24.75
CA ASP A 506 -0.39 15.81 25.00
C ASP A 506 0.31 14.65 24.26
N ARG A 507 1.00 14.95 23.15
CA ARG A 507 1.68 13.97 22.31
C ARG A 507 3.13 13.75 22.70
N LEU A 508 3.85 14.80 23.11
CA LEU A 508 5.25 14.77 23.53
C LEU A 508 5.39 14.26 24.99
N VAL A 509 4.94 13.03 25.21
CA VAL A 509 5.03 12.30 26.48
C VAL A 509 5.77 10.99 26.27
N LEU A 510 6.54 10.53 27.26
CA LEU A 510 7.45 9.37 27.10
C LEU A 510 6.75 8.08 26.63
N ASP A 511 5.48 7.89 27.02
CA ASP A 511 4.69 6.71 26.62
C ASP A 511 4.41 6.65 25.11
N ASN A 512 4.50 7.78 24.41
CA ASN A 512 4.38 7.86 22.95
C ASN A 512 5.75 7.79 22.24
N LEU A 513 6.85 7.74 22.98
CA LEU A 513 8.21 7.77 22.43
C LEU A 513 8.87 6.40 22.51
N THR A 514 9.80 6.15 21.59
CA THR A 514 10.58 4.91 21.58
C THR A 514 11.79 5.06 22.49
N GLN A 515 11.91 4.20 23.49
CA GLN A 515 13.13 4.13 24.30
C GLN A 515 14.22 3.39 23.52
N THR A 516 15.40 4.00 23.44
CA THR A 516 16.60 3.42 22.82
C THR A 516 17.46 2.68 23.84
N GLN A 517 18.42 1.86 23.36
CA GLN A 517 19.26 0.99 24.20
C GLN A 517 20.06 1.73 25.30
N ASP A 518 20.36 3.02 25.09
CA ASP A 518 21.02 3.91 26.05
C ASP A 518 20.07 4.48 27.12
N GLY A 519 18.81 4.04 27.15
CA GLY A 519 17.78 4.49 28.10
C GLY A 519 17.19 5.86 27.78
N LYS A 520 17.62 6.51 26.70
CA LYS A 520 17.06 7.76 26.18
C LYS A 520 15.86 7.49 25.27
N TYR A 521 15.17 8.54 24.87
CA TYR A 521 13.94 8.43 24.06
C TYR A 521 14.10 9.17 22.74
N MET A 522 13.43 8.66 21.72
CA MET A 522 13.27 9.35 20.46
C MET A 522 11.82 9.29 20.00
N TRP A 523 11.37 10.37 19.37
CA TRP A 523 10.15 10.32 18.58
C TRP A 523 10.53 9.81 17.20
N ASN A 524 10.37 8.50 16.94
CA ASN A 524 10.87 7.86 15.73
C ASN A 524 10.15 8.32 14.44
N ILE A 525 8.85 8.58 14.53
CA ILE A 525 8.05 9.25 13.51
C ILE A 525 7.03 10.08 14.27
N MET A 526 6.97 11.39 14.03
CA MET A 526 6.03 12.28 14.70
C MET A 526 4.60 11.93 14.27
N GLU A 527 3.73 11.68 15.26
CA GLU A 527 2.33 11.36 15.00
C GLU A 527 1.37 12.23 15.83
N PRO A 528 0.46 12.99 15.19
CA PRO A 528 0.32 13.15 13.74
C PRO A 528 1.55 13.82 13.10
N TRP A 529 1.73 13.62 11.79
CA TRP A 529 2.84 14.20 11.02
C TRP A 529 2.81 15.74 10.99
N ALA A 530 1.68 16.36 11.33
CA ALA A 530 1.55 17.79 11.53
C ALA A 530 0.87 18.10 12.87
N ILE A 531 1.53 18.89 13.71
CA ILE A 531 0.99 19.39 14.98
C ILE A 531 0.98 20.91 14.94
N ARG A 532 -0.23 21.48 14.86
CA ARG A 532 -0.42 22.92 14.73
C ARG A 532 -0.38 23.65 16.07
N ASP A 533 -1.04 23.09 17.09
CA ASP A 533 -1.24 23.73 18.38
C ASP A 533 -0.34 23.09 19.46
N PHE A 534 0.25 23.87 20.35
CA PHE A 534 1.19 23.37 21.36
C PHE A 534 0.48 22.90 22.63
N GLY A 535 -0.61 23.56 23.03
CA GLY A 535 -1.16 23.35 24.37
C GLY A 535 -0.19 23.83 25.45
N SER A 536 -0.08 23.10 26.56
CA SER A 536 0.89 23.46 27.61
C SER A 536 1.26 22.30 28.51
N ASN A 537 2.56 22.14 28.78
CA ASN A 537 3.06 21.35 29.91
C ASN A 537 3.90 22.19 30.90
N THR A 538 3.99 23.50 30.68
CA THR A 538 4.70 24.46 31.54
C THR A 538 3.75 25.26 32.44
N GLY A 539 2.45 25.23 32.14
CA GLY A 539 1.42 26.08 32.75
C GLY A 539 1.18 27.38 31.98
N GLU A 540 2.07 27.75 31.05
CA GLU A 540 1.92 28.89 30.15
C GLU A 540 1.22 28.47 28.85
N LYS A 541 0.41 29.36 28.26
CA LYS A 541 -0.32 29.04 27.04
C LYS A 541 0.65 28.83 25.86
N GLU A 542 0.37 27.82 25.03
CA GLU A 542 1.15 27.50 23.81
C GLU A 542 2.65 27.27 24.09
N SER A 543 2.94 26.58 25.20
CA SER A 543 4.28 26.51 25.77
C SER A 543 4.61 25.09 26.19
N VAL A 544 5.59 24.49 25.51
CA VAL A 544 5.96 23.08 25.71
C VAL A 544 7.43 22.97 26.04
N ARG A 545 7.73 22.21 27.08
CA ARG A 545 9.06 21.80 27.49
C ARG A 545 9.30 20.36 27.08
N VAL A 546 10.35 20.13 26.30
CA VAL A 546 10.74 18.79 25.84
C VAL A 546 11.14 17.93 27.05
N PRO A 547 10.71 16.67 27.16
CA PRO A 547 11.18 15.80 28.23
C PRO A 547 12.70 15.62 28.18
N LYS A 548 13.40 15.82 29.30
CA LYS A 548 14.88 15.87 29.38
C LYS A 548 15.64 14.69 28.77
N ASN A 549 14.99 13.52 28.65
CA ASN A 549 15.62 12.30 28.14
C ASN A 549 15.36 12.06 26.66
N VAL A 550 14.66 12.98 25.97
CA VAL A 550 14.50 12.93 24.52
C VAL A 550 15.80 13.36 23.89
N LYS A 551 16.33 12.54 22.97
CA LYS A 551 17.57 12.81 22.24
C LYS A 551 17.36 13.10 20.76
N ALA A 552 16.28 12.61 20.18
CA ALA A 552 15.98 12.80 18.78
C ALA A 552 14.48 12.87 18.52
N TRP A 553 14.10 13.68 17.55
CA TRP A 553 12.72 13.84 17.12
C TRP A 553 12.67 13.88 15.60
N TYR A 554 12.19 12.79 15.04
CA TYR A 554 12.05 12.55 13.62
C TYR A 554 10.65 12.91 13.18
N GLY A 555 10.53 13.79 12.19
CA GLY A 555 9.27 13.99 11.48
C GLY A 555 8.96 12.82 10.56
N SER A 556 10.00 12.23 9.97
CA SER A 556 9.95 11.03 9.14
C SER A 556 11.28 10.28 9.22
N ASN A 557 11.34 9.08 8.64
CA ASN A 557 12.58 8.35 8.42
C ASN A 557 13.13 8.48 6.98
N GLU A 558 12.52 9.35 6.16
CA GLU A 558 12.87 9.53 4.75
C GLU A 558 13.15 11.02 4.46
N SER A 559 14.37 11.31 4.01
CA SER A 559 14.76 12.67 3.60
C SER A 559 13.85 13.17 2.48
N GLY A 560 13.43 14.44 2.56
CA GLY A 560 12.45 15.02 1.65
C GLY A 560 10.99 14.90 2.12
N THR A 561 10.69 14.02 3.09
CA THR A 561 9.40 13.91 3.77
C THR A 561 9.52 14.50 5.17
N TYR A 562 8.66 15.46 5.54
CA TYR A 562 8.85 16.24 6.76
C TYR A 562 7.65 16.19 7.71
N GLY A 563 7.93 16.15 9.02
CA GLY A 563 6.95 16.49 10.04
C GLY A 563 6.81 18.01 10.18
N TYR A 564 5.63 18.51 10.52
CA TYR A 564 5.33 19.95 10.61
C TYR A 564 4.96 20.36 12.03
N LEU A 565 5.63 21.40 12.53
CA LEU A 565 5.38 21.94 13.87
C LEU A 565 5.01 23.42 13.82
N GLY A 566 3.84 23.75 14.38
CA GLY A 566 3.29 25.10 14.42
C GLY A 566 2.51 25.47 13.16
N TYR A 567 2.39 26.78 12.91
CA TYR A 567 1.76 27.39 11.74
C TYR A 567 2.53 28.64 11.26
N ASP A 568 2.26 29.09 10.04
CA ASP A 568 2.90 30.29 9.51
C ASP A 568 2.26 31.58 10.09
N ILE A 569 3.10 32.52 10.50
CA ILE A 569 2.77 33.91 10.82
C ILE A 569 3.59 34.87 9.97
N ALA A 570 3.11 36.11 9.85
CA ALA A 570 3.77 37.16 9.09
C ALA A 570 5.17 37.47 9.64
N TRP A 571 6.14 37.70 8.76
CA TRP A 571 7.53 37.93 9.15
C TRP A 571 7.69 39.19 10.02
N LYS A 572 6.92 40.25 9.73
CA LYS A 572 6.88 41.46 10.57
C LYS A 572 6.51 41.16 12.03
N ASP A 573 5.69 40.13 12.27
CA ASP A 573 5.26 39.75 13.61
C ASP A 573 6.38 38.95 14.32
N VAL A 574 7.11 38.10 13.58
CA VAL A 574 8.33 37.43 14.05
C VAL A 574 9.39 38.46 14.44
N GLN A 575 9.67 39.44 13.56
CA GLN A 575 10.65 40.51 13.80
C GLN A 575 10.29 41.36 15.03
N SER A 576 9.00 41.55 15.29
CA SER A 576 8.51 42.27 16.47
C SER A 576 8.53 41.43 17.76
N GLY A 577 8.93 40.16 17.69
CA GLY A 577 8.93 39.22 18.82
C GLY A 577 7.54 38.69 19.20
N ASN A 578 6.51 38.91 18.37
CA ASN A 578 5.14 38.44 18.60
C ASN A 578 4.97 36.98 18.15
N ILE A 579 5.75 36.08 18.75
CA ILE A 579 5.81 34.66 18.39
C ILE A 579 4.96 33.86 19.40
N PRO A 580 3.85 33.25 18.98
CA PRO A 580 2.83 32.76 19.91
C PRO A 580 3.14 31.42 20.58
N GLN A 581 4.06 30.61 20.04
CA GLN A 581 4.35 29.26 20.54
C GLN A 581 5.80 29.15 21.00
N ILE A 582 6.03 28.56 22.18
CA ILE A 582 7.37 28.42 22.75
C ILE A 582 7.71 26.95 22.96
N LEU A 583 8.88 26.52 22.46
CA LEU A 583 9.45 25.20 22.69
C LEU A 583 10.73 25.32 23.54
N TYR A 584 10.71 24.83 24.77
CA TYR A 584 11.89 24.80 25.64
C TYR A 584 12.68 23.49 25.47
N ILE A 585 13.98 23.61 25.22
CA ILE A 585 14.96 22.53 25.29
C ILE A 585 15.67 22.63 26.64
N PRO A 586 15.27 21.83 27.64
CA PRO A 586 15.71 22.04 29.02
C PRO A 586 17.10 21.47 29.29
N ASN A 587 17.63 21.80 30.47
CA ASN A 587 18.83 21.20 31.03
C ASN A 587 18.83 19.66 30.92
N GLY A 588 19.92 19.10 30.38
CA GLY A 588 20.14 17.67 30.23
C GLY A 588 19.45 17.06 29.00
N CYS A 589 18.70 17.85 28.23
CA CYS A 589 18.13 17.47 26.94
C CYS A 589 19.13 17.78 25.82
N ASN A 590 19.53 16.75 25.06
CA ASN A 590 20.35 16.91 23.86
C ASN A 590 19.50 16.49 22.66
N LEU A 591 18.68 17.41 22.17
CA LEU A 591 17.68 17.14 21.15
C LEU A 591 18.27 17.36 19.75
N THR A 592 18.15 16.36 18.89
CA THR A 592 18.32 16.51 17.44
C THR A 592 16.96 16.45 16.75
N PHE A 593 16.59 17.50 16.01
CA PHE A 593 15.49 17.41 15.04
C PHE A 593 15.97 16.78 13.75
N VAL A 594 15.18 15.85 13.20
CA VAL A 594 15.46 15.18 11.94
C VAL A 594 14.22 15.22 11.06
N ASN A 595 14.35 15.66 9.80
CA ASN A 595 13.24 15.71 8.85
C ASN A 595 12.03 16.50 9.38
N MET A 596 12.27 17.69 9.93
CA MET A 596 11.23 18.56 10.49
C MET A 596 11.15 19.93 9.82
N LYS A 597 9.94 20.45 9.66
CA LYS A 597 9.65 21.85 9.34
C LYS A 597 9.01 22.53 10.54
N ILE A 598 9.78 23.39 11.20
CA ILE A 598 9.34 24.18 12.33
C ILE A 598 8.95 25.56 11.79
N LEU A 599 7.66 25.90 11.89
CA LEU A 599 7.07 27.07 11.25
C LEU A 599 7.28 28.36 12.05
N SER A 600 7.00 29.51 11.44
CA SER A 600 7.38 30.83 11.98
C SER A 600 6.69 31.23 13.28
N SER A 601 5.60 30.56 13.67
CA SER A 601 4.94 30.74 14.97
C SER A 601 5.70 30.15 16.15
N VAL A 602 6.77 29.38 15.92
CA VAL A 602 7.51 28.68 16.97
C VAL A 602 8.78 29.45 17.36
N HIS A 603 8.92 29.70 18.66
CA HIS A 603 10.10 30.23 19.31
C HIS A 603 10.78 29.11 20.10
N ILE A 604 11.96 28.70 19.67
CA ILE A 604 12.74 27.68 20.38
C ILE A 604 13.65 28.37 21.40
N ILE A 605 13.62 27.92 22.64
CA ILE A 605 14.49 28.39 23.72
C ILE A 605 15.36 27.24 24.21
N VAL A 606 16.66 27.35 24.00
CA VAL A 606 17.66 26.40 24.51
C VAL A 606 18.19 26.92 25.83
N GLU A 607 17.86 26.23 26.92
CA GLU A 607 18.20 26.64 28.28
C GLU A 607 19.59 26.16 28.70
N ASP A 608 20.03 26.59 29.89
CA ASP A 608 21.27 26.16 30.52
C ASP A 608 21.39 24.63 30.58
N GLY A 609 22.44 24.07 29.96
CA GLY A 609 22.68 22.64 29.85
C GLY A 609 21.81 21.90 28.85
N GLY A 610 20.98 22.61 28.07
CA GLY A 610 20.27 22.08 26.91
C GLY A 610 21.10 22.17 25.64
N THR A 611 20.90 21.23 24.73
CA THR A 611 21.53 21.22 23.40
C THR A 611 20.48 21.02 22.32
N LEU A 612 20.52 21.85 21.29
CA LEU A 612 19.71 21.71 20.08
C LEU A 612 20.62 21.47 18.88
N ASN A 613 20.34 20.41 18.13
CA ASN A 613 20.93 20.12 16.84
C ASN A 613 19.82 20.00 15.77
N LEU A 614 20.10 20.45 14.55
CA LEU A 614 19.19 20.32 13.41
C LEU A 614 19.86 19.47 12.34
N MET A 615 19.18 18.43 11.86
CA MET A 615 19.62 17.61 10.72
C MET A 615 18.45 17.50 9.74
N ASP A 616 18.70 17.78 8.46
CA ASP A 616 17.66 17.82 7.41
C ASP A 616 16.34 18.43 7.92
N SER A 617 16.43 19.60 8.56
CA SER A 617 15.31 20.26 9.22
C SER A 617 15.37 21.76 9.02
N THR A 618 14.22 22.39 8.84
CA THR A 618 14.11 23.84 8.64
C THR A 618 13.44 24.49 9.82
N VAL A 619 14.06 25.56 10.36
CA VAL A 619 13.44 26.42 11.37
C VAL A 619 13.14 27.79 10.77
N GLN A 620 11.86 28.12 10.71
CA GLN A 620 11.35 29.39 10.19
C GLN A 620 11.16 30.45 11.27
N GLY A 621 11.03 30.04 12.54
CA GLY A 621 10.91 30.95 13.67
C GLY A 621 12.26 31.35 14.24
N ILE A 622 12.27 31.71 15.53
CA ILE A 622 13.47 32.19 16.22
C ILE A 622 14.02 31.10 17.14
N ILE A 623 15.35 30.99 17.20
CA ILE A 623 16.07 30.14 18.14
C ILE A 623 16.85 31.04 19.10
N ASP A 624 16.47 31.06 20.37
CA ASP A 624 17.24 31.69 21.45
C ASP A 624 18.06 30.66 22.19
N VAL A 625 19.36 30.89 22.26
CA VAL A 625 20.29 30.07 23.04
C VAL A 625 20.69 30.86 24.27
N GLN A 626 20.17 30.46 25.42
CA GLN A 626 20.43 31.12 26.69
C GLN A 626 21.81 30.76 27.24
N SER A 627 22.20 31.41 28.34
CA SER A 627 23.43 31.12 29.06
C SER A 627 23.54 29.62 29.39
N GLY A 628 24.67 29.00 29.04
CA GLY A 628 24.90 27.56 29.21
C GLY A 628 24.20 26.64 28.19
N GLY A 629 23.33 27.19 27.34
CA GLY A 629 22.71 26.46 26.23
C GLY A 629 23.66 26.27 25.05
N THR A 630 23.48 25.20 24.29
CA THR A 630 24.33 24.87 23.12
C THR A 630 23.51 24.71 21.84
N PHE A 631 23.96 25.34 20.75
CA PHE A 631 23.40 25.15 19.42
C PHE A 631 24.42 24.51 18.47
N SER A 632 23.93 23.53 17.71
CA SER A 632 24.61 22.79 16.66
C SER A 632 23.66 22.65 15.46
N MET A 633 24.21 22.35 14.29
CA MET A 633 23.41 22.20 13.07
C MET A 633 24.20 21.43 12.03
N ASN A 634 23.52 20.55 11.29
CA ASN A 634 24.09 19.74 10.22
C ASN A 634 25.33 18.94 10.68
N TYR A 635 25.31 18.49 11.94
CA TYR A 635 26.37 17.67 12.51
C TYR A 635 25.80 16.36 13.04
N ASP A 636 26.24 15.25 12.46
CA ASP A 636 25.93 13.92 12.96
C ASP A 636 26.85 13.63 14.15
N ASN A 637 26.30 13.79 15.35
CA ASN A 637 27.04 13.58 16.59
C ASN A 637 27.41 12.10 16.83
N PHE A 638 26.76 11.15 16.16
CA PHE A 638 27.08 9.72 16.25
C PHE A 638 28.29 9.40 15.39
N ASN A 639 28.27 9.80 14.12
CA ASN A 639 29.37 9.56 13.18
C ASN A 639 30.50 10.59 13.26
N LYS A 640 30.29 11.70 13.99
CA LYS A 640 31.23 12.83 14.13
C LYS A 640 31.55 13.52 12.82
N THR A 641 30.56 13.64 11.94
CA THR A 641 30.70 14.18 10.58
C THR A 641 29.67 15.26 10.29
N PHE A 642 30.03 16.24 9.47
CA PHE A 642 29.07 17.19 8.92
C PHE A 642 28.21 16.55 7.83
N VAL A 643 26.95 16.95 7.77
CA VAL A 643 25.95 16.55 6.77
C VAL A 643 25.34 17.80 6.13
N THR A 644 24.41 17.63 5.20
CA THR A 644 23.62 18.73 4.63
C THR A 644 22.12 18.47 4.84
N GLY A 645 21.30 19.49 4.58
CA GLY A 645 19.84 19.39 4.52
C GLY A 645 19.12 20.35 5.48
N ALA A 646 19.69 20.65 6.65
CA ALA A 646 19.06 21.60 7.57
C ALA A 646 19.30 23.04 7.12
N SER A 647 18.33 23.93 7.37
CA SER A 647 18.44 25.36 7.07
C SER A 647 17.76 26.22 8.15
N VAL A 648 18.23 27.46 8.30
CA VAL A 648 17.56 28.47 9.13
C VAL A 648 16.87 29.48 8.20
N CYS A 649 15.54 29.53 8.24
CA CYS A 649 14.75 30.55 7.53
C CYS A 649 14.31 31.70 8.45
N GLY A 650 14.69 31.63 9.73
CA GLY A 650 14.51 32.69 10.73
C GLY A 650 15.84 33.25 11.20
N GLN A 651 16.09 33.22 12.51
CA GLN A 651 17.34 33.73 13.10
C GLN A 651 17.75 32.92 14.33
N VAL A 652 19.06 32.74 14.52
CA VAL A 652 19.67 32.20 15.75
C VAL A 652 20.21 33.36 16.58
N ARG A 653 19.80 33.46 17.84
CA ARG A 653 20.24 34.50 18.77
C ARG A 653 20.95 33.87 19.96
N MET A 654 22.24 34.16 20.07
CA MET A 654 23.12 33.64 21.10
C MET A 654 23.24 34.66 22.23
N ALA A 655 22.82 34.29 23.44
CA ALA A 655 22.91 35.14 24.63
C ALA A 655 24.26 34.99 25.36
N ASP A 656 24.50 35.85 26.35
CA ASP A 656 25.70 35.80 27.18
C ASP A 656 25.84 34.44 27.89
N GLY A 657 27.01 33.81 27.76
CA GLY A 657 27.35 32.48 28.25
C GLY A 657 26.87 31.31 27.38
N SER A 658 26.29 31.55 26.21
CA SER A 658 25.86 30.47 25.30
C SER A 658 27.03 29.86 24.49
N ILE A 659 26.78 28.70 23.88
CA ILE A 659 27.78 27.91 23.15
C ILE A 659 27.29 27.62 21.73
N LEU A 660 28.16 27.89 20.75
CA LEU A 660 27.99 27.49 19.35
C LEU A 660 28.99 26.38 19.03
N GLU A 661 28.52 25.19 18.70
CA GLU A 661 29.37 24.00 18.59
C GLU A 661 29.07 23.18 17.35
N ASN A 662 30.12 22.86 16.57
CA ASN A 662 30.05 21.96 15.42
C ASN A 662 28.81 22.22 14.53
N ALA A 663 28.73 23.39 13.90
CA ALA A 663 27.51 23.85 13.27
C ALA A 663 27.75 24.32 11.83
N ALA A 664 27.09 23.71 10.85
CA ALA A 664 27.05 24.18 9.47
C ALA A 664 25.70 24.87 9.24
N ILE A 665 25.66 26.18 9.51
CA ILE A 665 24.49 27.04 9.50
C ILE A 665 24.43 27.77 8.17
N TYR A 666 23.35 27.58 7.42
CA TYR A 666 23.09 28.38 6.24
C TYR A 666 21.63 28.73 6.16
N SER A 667 21.39 29.95 5.68
CA SER A 667 20.07 30.55 5.67
C SER A 667 19.35 30.32 4.36
N HIS A 668 18.04 30.17 4.45
CA HIS A 668 17.10 30.21 3.33
C HIS A 668 15.93 31.17 3.66
N ALA A 669 16.23 32.27 4.35
CA ALA A 669 15.23 33.24 4.80
C ALA A 669 14.54 33.97 3.64
N ASN A 670 15.23 34.21 2.53
CA ASN A 670 14.77 34.94 1.35
C ASN A 670 14.19 34.02 0.25
N TYR A 671 14.32 32.71 0.41
CA TYR A 671 13.76 31.71 -0.51
C TYR A 671 13.03 30.60 0.26
N LEU A 672 11.71 30.74 0.43
CA LEU A 672 10.88 29.64 0.92
C LEU A 672 10.41 28.75 -0.22
N ALA A 673 10.71 27.46 -0.11
CA ALA A 673 10.23 26.45 -1.05
C ALA A 673 8.68 26.32 -1.10
N ASN A 674 7.93 26.85 -0.12
CA ASN A 674 6.46 26.80 -0.10
C ASN A 674 5.78 27.93 -0.93
N GLY A 675 6.54 28.87 -1.49
CA GLY A 675 6.09 29.71 -2.61
C GLY A 675 5.34 31.02 -2.30
N ASP A 676 5.06 31.36 -1.04
CA ASP A 676 4.49 32.68 -0.69
C ASP A 676 5.58 33.65 -0.19
N LEU A 677 6.27 34.29 -1.14
CA LEU A 677 7.50 35.05 -0.93
C LEU A 677 7.28 36.54 -0.60
N THR A 678 6.04 37.03 -0.55
CA THR A 678 5.80 38.50 -0.55
C THR A 678 6.12 39.20 0.78
N ASP A 679 6.20 38.45 1.88
CA ASP A 679 6.46 38.98 3.23
C ASP A 679 7.84 38.58 3.79
N ARG A 680 8.68 37.87 3.02
CA ARG A 680 9.90 37.24 3.57
C ARG A 680 11.17 37.58 2.80
N SER A 681 11.61 38.82 2.98
CA SER A 681 12.92 39.31 2.54
C SER A 681 13.61 40.00 3.71
N THR A 682 14.81 39.56 4.04
CA THR A 682 15.63 40.10 5.13
C THR A 682 17.11 40.07 4.77
N SER A 683 17.82 41.11 5.22
CA SER A 683 19.28 41.14 5.27
C SER A 683 19.81 41.09 6.71
N ASP A 684 18.92 40.90 7.69
CA ASP A 684 19.27 40.76 9.11
C ASP A 684 20.21 39.57 9.31
N PRO A 685 21.16 39.62 10.25
CA PRO A 685 22.13 38.55 10.43
C PRO A 685 21.49 37.18 10.70
N VAL A 686 22.02 36.11 10.10
CA VAL A 686 21.56 34.72 10.37
C VAL A 686 21.79 34.35 11.82
N VAL A 687 22.98 34.68 12.33
CA VAL A 687 23.37 34.48 13.73
C VAL A 687 23.68 35.84 14.35
N THR A 688 23.08 36.12 15.51
CA THR A 688 23.42 37.29 16.34
C THR A 688 23.98 36.81 17.67
N THR A 689 24.96 37.54 18.19
CA THR A 689 25.55 37.28 19.51
C THR A 689 25.45 38.54 20.35
N THR A 690 24.99 38.37 21.60
CA THR A 690 24.90 39.44 22.60
C THR A 690 25.64 38.98 23.85
N GLY A 691 26.63 39.75 24.30
CA GLY A 691 27.51 39.34 25.39
C GLY A 691 28.57 38.31 24.97
N ASN A 692 28.99 37.46 25.90
CA ASN A 692 30.11 36.54 25.71
C ASN A 692 29.64 35.16 25.22
N VAL A 693 30.05 34.73 24.05
CA VAL A 693 29.65 33.45 23.43
C VAL A 693 30.89 32.61 23.17
N THR A 694 30.81 31.30 23.39
CA THR A 694 31.92 30.37 23.14
C THR A 694 31.69 29.59 21.85
N VAL A 695 32.72 29.50 21.00
CA VAL A 695 32.72 28.70 19.76
C VAL A 695 33.60 27.46 19.96
N LYS A 696 33.04 26.28 19.70
CA LYS A 696 33.72 24.99 19.84
C LYS A 696 33.71 24.20 18.54
N GLY A 697 34.82 23.53 18.25
CA GLY A 697 34.97 22.75 17.03
C GLY A 697 34.82 23.61 15.78
N ASN A 698 34.16 23.09 14.74
CA ASN A 698 34.03 23.79 13.48
C ASN A 698 32.64 24.42 13.31
N VAL A 699 32.58 25.72 13.09
CA VAL A 699 31.33 26.46 12.89
C VAL A 699 31.42 27.22 11.57
N PHE A 700 30.42 27.03 10.73
CA PHE A 700 30.29 27.66 9.42
C PHE A 700 28.94 28.36 9.35
N ILE A 701 28.91 29.61 8.89
CA ILE A 701 27.69 30.43 8.82
C ILE A 701 27.64 31.08 7.45
N GLN A 702 26.55 30.87 6.69
CA GLN A 702 26.31 31.55 5.42
C GLN A 702 24.97 32.29 5.43
N GLY A 703 25.01 33.57 5.05
CA GLY A 703 23.81 34.37 4.76
C GLY A 703 23.09 33.87 3.50
N ASP A 704 21.77 34.04 3.46
CA ASP A 704 21.01 33.72 2.25
C ASP A 704 21.25 34.76 1.14
N SER A 705 21.02 34.36 -0.11
CA SER A 705 21.11 35.24 -1.27
C SER A 705 20.18 36.44 -1.11
N ALA A 706 20.51 37.55 -1.77
CA ALA A 706 19.74 38.78 -1.73
C ALA A 706 18.29 38.57 -2.17
N GLY A 707 17.34 38.71 -1.23
CA GLY A 707 15.91 38.69 -1.53
C GLY A 707 15.38 40.01 -2.08
N THR A 708 16.12 41.11 -1.90
CA THR A 708 15.75 42.47 -2.34
C THR A 708 16.93 43.22 -2.94
N GLU A 709 17.80 43.79 -2.09
CA GLU A 709 18.88 44.69 -2.54
C GLU A 709 20.28 44.21 -2.11
N ILE A 710 20.38 43.48 -1.01
CA ILE A 710 21.66 43.03 -0.45
C ILE A 710 21.52 41.60 0.08
N GLY A 711 22.59 40.81 -0.09
CA GLY A 711 22.71 39.49 0.52
C GLY A 711 22.67 39.57 2.04
N GLN A 712 22.24 38.49 2.68
CA GLN A 712 22.08 38.49 4.13
C GLN A 712 23.44 38.51 4.84
N THR A 713 23.50 39.20 5.98
CA THR A 713 24.69 39.12 6.83
C THR A 713 24.80 37.74 7.49
N ALA A 714 25.98 37.12 7.54
CA ALA A 714 26.13 35.81 8.18
C ALA A 714 26.06 35.92 9.71
N LEU A 715 26.94 36.74 10.30
CA LEU A 715 27.12 36.84 11.74
C LEU A 715 27.18 38.29 12.21
N GLN A 716 26.52 38.59 13.33
CA GLN A 716 26.74 39.83 14.08
C GLN A 716 27.28 39.55 15.49
N VAL A 717 28.33 40.29 15.87
CA VAL A 717 28.83 40.35 17.26
C VAL A 717 28.60 41.72 17.83
N LYS A 718 27.72 41.79 18.84
CA LYS A 718 27.28 43.04 19.43
C LYS A 718 27.58 43.10 20.93
N ASP A 719 28.23 44.18 21.37
CA ASP A 719 28.46 44.51 22.79
C ASP A 719 28.96 43.32 23.62
N GLY A 720 29.94 42.58 23.11
CA GLY A 720 30.32 41.28 23.67
C GLY A 720 31.54 40.63 23.00
N THR A 721 31.89 39.43 23.48
CA THR A 721 33.06 38.68 23.01
C THR A 721 32.68 37.28 22.50
N LEU A 722 32.97 37.00 21.23
CA LEU A 722 32.94 35.65 20.68
C LEU A 722 34.31 35.00 20.86
N THR A 723 34.41 33.96 21.70
CA THR A 723 35.67 33.29 22.04
C THR A 723 35.78 31.95 21.33
N LEU A 724 36.76 31.80 20.45
CA LEU A 724 37.07 30.56 19.74
C LEU A 724 38.04 29.73 20.60
N GLU A 725 37.59 28.54 21.02
CA GLU A 725 38.44 27.61 21.78
C GLU A 725 39.61 27.06 20.94
N ASP A 726 40.52 26.34 21.60
CA ASP A 726 41.63 25.68 20.93
C ASP A 726 41.12 24.64 19.90
N GLY A 727 41.72 24.68 18.71
CA GLY A 727 41.29 23.89 17.56
C GLY A 727 39.96 24.31 16.93
N ALA A 728 39.29 25.36 17.41
CA ALA A 728 38.05 25.83 16.83
C ALA A 728 38.29 26.59 15.51
N THR A 729 37.38 26.42 14.55
CA THR A 729 37.34 27.21 13.30
C THR A 729 35.97 27.86 13.16
N LEU A 730 35.94 29.17 12.96
CA LEU A 730 34.74 29.92 12.60
C LEU A 730 34.89 30.43 11.16
N ALA A 731 34.02 30.00 10.25
CA ALA A 731 33.93 30.55 8.90
C ALA A 731 32.58 31.23 8.69
N ALA A 732 32.60 32.51 8.31
CA ALA A 732 31.40 33.28 8.00
C ALA A 732 31.44 33.72 6.52
N PHE A 733 30.31 33.57 5.83
CA PHE A 733 30.13 33.90 4.42
C PHE A 733 28.93 34.82 4.27
N GLY A 734 29.12 36.00 3.70
CA GLY A 734 28.01 36.86 3.33
C GLY A 734 27.13 36.18 2.28
N GLY A 735 25.82 36.44 2.32
CA GLY A 735 24.91 35.95 1.29
C GLY A 735 25.21 36.58 -0.07
N ASP A 736 25.03 35.83 -1.15
CA ASP A 736 25.34 36.32 -2.49
C ASP A 736 24.33 37.36 -3.00
N GLY A 737 24.75 38.17 -3.97
CA GLY A 737 23.90 39.05 -4.78
C GLY A 737 23.64 38.47 -6.17
N ASN A 738 23.63 37.14 -6.32
CA ASN A 738 23.56 36.49 -7.63
C ASN A 738 22.12 36.20 -8.07
N THR A 739 21.22 35.98 -7.10
CA THR A 739 19.81 35.68 -7.40
C THR A 739 19.09 36.85 -8.09
N LEU A 740 19.46 38.09 -7.74
CA LEU A 740 18.93 39.31 -8.33
C LEU A 740 20.06 40.09 -9.00
N ILE A 741 19.90 40.38 -10.30
CA ILE A 741 20.98 40.86 -11.18
C ILE A 741 21.76 42.10 -10.72
N TYR A 742 21.21 42.96 -9.85
CA TYR A 742 21.89 44.17 -9.35
C TYR A 742 22.05 44.22 -7.84
N SER A 743 21.79 43.11 -7.13
CA SER A 743 21.91 43.07 -5.68
C SER A 743 23.37 43.05 -5.23
N GLN A 744 23.62 43.67 -4.08
CA GLN A 744 24.91 43.72 -3.42
C GLN A 744 25.16 42.41 -2.67
N GLY A 745 26.44 42.05 -2.51
CA GLY A 745 26.85 40.94 -1.66
C GLY A 745 26.65 41.29 -0.19
N GLY A 746 26.25 40.31 0.60
CA GLY A 746 26.11 40.45 2.04
C GLY A 746 27.46 40.53 2.75
N THR A 747 27.46 41.12 3.94
CA THR A 747 28.64 41.14 4.81
C THR A 747 28.79 39.79 5.54
N ALA A 748 30.00 39.26 5.63
CA ALA A 748 30.23 38.02 6.38
C ALA A 748 30.04 38.23 7.89
N ILE A 749 30.75 39.21 8.47
CA ILE A 749 30.71 39.52 9.89
C ILE A 749 30.47 41.01 10.13
N LYS A 750 29.47 41.34 10.95
CA LYS A 750 29.24 42.68 11.45
C LYS A 750 29.67 42.79 12.91
N LEU A 751 30.63 43.66 13.19
CA LEU A 751 31.05 44.00 14.55
C LEU A 751 30.36 45.30 14.98
N ASP A 752 29.52 45.23 16.01
CA ASP A 752 28.86 46.38 16.65
C ASP A 752 29.42 46.50 18.07
N ASN A 753 30.59 47.14 18.18
CA ASN A 753 31.37 47.22 19.42
C ASN A 753 31.76 45.82 19.98
N GLY A 754 31.94 44.84 19.08
CA GLY A 754 32.18 43.43 19.40
C GLY A 754 33.65 43.01 19.34
N LYS A 755 33.97 41.89 20.00
CA LYS A 755 35.29 41.25 19.95
C LYS A 755 35.19 39.80 19.46
N ILE A 756 36.09 39.37 18.59
CA ILE A 756 36.32 37.96 18.27
C ILE A 756 37.73 37.60 18.75
N THR A 757 37.88 36.58 19.60
CA THR A 757 39.16 36.26 20.24
C THR A 757 39.34 34.76 20.47
N GLY A 758 40.50 34.35 20.96
CA GLY A 758 40.79 32.97 21.35
C GLY A 758 41.84 32.30 20.48
N SER A 759 42.09 31.01 20.71
CA SER A 759 43.16 30.25 20.04
C SER A 759 42.76 29.61 18.72
N GLY A 760 41.51 29.82 18.28
CA GLY A 760 41.01 29.27 17.02
C GLY A 760 41.36 30.09 15.77
N LYS A 761 40.82 29.65 14.63
CA LYS A 761 40.94 30.27 13.32
C LYS A 761 39.64 30.96 12.91
N LEU A 762 39.75 32.21 12.46
CA LEU A 762 38.64 32.98 11.88
C LEU A 762 38.79 33.04 10.35
N ILE A 763 37.69 32.81 9.63
CA ILE A 763 37.55 32.99 8.19
C ILE A 763 36.30 33.85 7.96
N ALA A 764 36.43 34.93 7.19
CA ALA A 764 35.31 35.81 6.83
C ALA A 764 35.42 36.17 5.35
N ILE A 765 34.36 35.87 4.58
CA ILE A 765 34.33 36.11 3.13
C ILE A 765 33.04 36.82 2.77
N GLY A 766 33.15 37.96 2.10
CA GLY A 766 31.99 38.69 1.60
C GLY A 766 31.21 37.91 0.54
N GLY A 767 29.91 38.19 0.42
CA GLY A 767 29.06 37.53 -0.59
C GLY A 767 29.43 37.94 -2.01
N ASP A 768 29.46 36.99 -2.94
CA ASP A 768 29.72 37.24 -4.36
C ASP A 768 28.52 37.87 -5.07
N VAL A 769 28.75 38.44 -6.26
CA VAL A 769 27.75 39.23 -6.99
C VAL A 769 27.83 39.03 -8.50
N LEU A 770 26.69 39.24 -9.19
CA LEU A 770 26.67 39.35 -10.66
C LEU A 770 27.03 40.76 -11.15
N PHE A 771 26.21 41.77 -10.82
CA PHE A 771 26.41 43.17 -11.26
C PHE A 771 26.16 44.20 -10.13
N GLY A 772 26.17 43.76 -8.87
CA GLY A 772 26.12 44.63 -7.69
C GLY A 772 27.49 44.94 -7.11
N ASP A 773 27.51 45.62 -5.97
CA ASP A 773 28.73 45.85 -5.19
C ASP A 773 29.08 44.59 -4.39
N GLY A 774 30.37 44.25 -4.32
CA GLY A 774 30.83 43.07 -3.60
C GLY A 774 30.61 43.20 -2.09
N GLY A 775 30.27 42.09 -1.44
CA GLY A 775 30.11 42.03 0.01
C GLY A 775 31.44 42.18 0.77
N ASN A 776 31.37 42.79 1.94
CA ASN A 776 32.53 42.94 2.82
C ASN A 776 32.78 41.66 3.65
N ALA A 777 34.03 41.35 3.97
CA ALA A 777 34.34 40.29 4.93
C ALA A 777 33.93 40.69 6.36
N VAL A 778 34.37 41.87 6.81
CA VAL A 778 34.06 42.40 8.15
C VAL A 778 33.68 43.86 8.06
N GLU A 779 32.57 44.26 8.69
CA GLU A 779 32.14 45.66 8.78
C GLU A 779 31.92 46.12 10.24
N GLY A 780 31.96 47.44 10.45
CA GLY A 780 31.54 48.09 11.70
C GLY A 780 32.70 48.53 12.59
N ASN A 781 32.61 48.26 13.89
CA ASN A 781 33.62 48.63 14.88
C ASN A 781 33.88 47.46 15.86
N GLY A 782 35.15 47.10 16.04
CA GLY A 782 35.49 45.98 16.94
C GLY A 782 36.92 45.49 16.82
N THR A 783 37.22 44.40 17.53
CA THR A 783 38.57 43.81 17.58
C THR A 783 38.54 42.32 17.24
N ILE A 784 39.49 41.88 16.42
CA ILE A 784 39.76 40.48 16.10
C ILE A 784 41.14 40.14 16.68
N SER A 785 41.22 39.14 17.55
CA SER A 785 42.45 38.70 18.22
C SER A 785 42.42 37.17 18.41
N THR A 786 42.44 36.49 17.28
CA THR A 786 42.49 35.02 17.15
C THR A 786 43.90 34.55 16.83
N THR A 787 44.19 33.24 16.82
CA THR A 787 45.50 32.76 16.35
C THR A 787 45.68 32.98 14.85
N GLU A 788 44.62 32.76 14.07
CA GLU A 788 44.62 33.00 12.61
C GLU A 788 43.38 33.78 12.19
N ALA A 789 43.53 34.73 11.26
CA ALA A 789 42.42 35.47 10.64
C ALA A 789 42.56 35.57 9.12
N PHE A 790 41.60 35.01 8.38
CA PHE A 790 41.49 35.13 6.93
C PHE A 790 40.27 35.99 6.59
N LEU A 791 40.48 37.21 6.08
CA LEU A 791 39.44 38.17 5.74
C LEU A 791 39.54 38.51 4.24
N GLN A 792 38.47 38.23 3.49
CA GLN A 792 38.44 38.41 2.04
C GLN A 792 37.14 39.11 1.59
N GLY A 793 37.24 40.33 1.08
CA GLY A 793 36.13 40.97 0.37
C GLY A 793 35.86 40.29 -0.98
N SER A 794 34.63 40.33 -1.49
CA SER A 794 34.30 39.66 -2.76
C SER A 794 34.59 40.51 -3.99
N THR A 795 34.81 39.82 -5.12
CA THR A 795 35.00 40.42 -6.44
C THR A 795 33.74 41.15 -6.90
N ALA A 796 33.90 42.26 -7.62
CA ALA A 796 32.80 42.95 -8.30
C ALA A 796 33.12 43.21 -9.78
N TYR A 797 32.09 43.47 -10.57
CA TYR A 797 32.19 43.55 -12.04
C TYR A 797 31.81 44.93 -12.59
N GLY A 798 32.50 45.34 -13.66
CA GLY A 798 32.23 46.61 -14.34
C GLY A 798 32.60 47.81 -13.49
N GLU A 799 31.69 48.77 -13.31
CA GLU A 799 31.92 49.99 -12.51
C GLU A 799 31.59 49.83 -11.01
N LYS A 800 31.32 48.61 -10.56
CA LYS A 800 30.90 48.32 -9.18
C LYS A 800 32.08 48.21 -8.23
N ALA A 801 31.81 48.54 -6.96
CA ALA A 801 32.84 48.50 -5.94
C ALA A 801 33.07 47.05 -5.48
N PRO A 802 34.30 46.54 -5.49
CA PRO A 802 34.60 45.27 -4.85
C PRO A 802 34.43 45.39 -3.33
N GLY A 803 34.14 44.26 -2.70
CA GLY A 803 34.02 44.17 -1.25
C GLY A 803 35.37 44.38 -0.58
N LYS A 804 35.36 44.89 0.66
CA LYS A 804 36.57 45.09 1.46
C LYS A 804 36.81 43.93 2.42
N ALA A 805 38.07 43.69 2.76
CA ALA A 805 38.43 42.82 3.88
C ALA A 805 37.88 43.37 5.21
N THR A 806 37.95 44.69 5.36
CA THR A 806 37.44 45.43 6.52
C THR A 806 36.85 46.76 6.09
N ASP A 807 35.65 47.08 6.57
CA ASP A 807 35.01 48.39 6.39
C ASP A 807 34.57 48.99 7.74
N GLY A 808 35.15 50.11 8.14
CA GLY A 808 34.95 50.73 9.45
C GLY A 808 36.19 50.68 10.35
N THR A 809 35.99 50.70 11.67
CA THR A 809 37.08 50.74 12.67
C THR A 809 37.32 49.35 13.24
N ILE A 810 37.93 48.49 12.42
CA ILE A 810 38.25 47.10 12.78
C ILE A 810 39.73 46.99 13.14
N LYS A 811 40.00 46.51 14.36
CA LYS A 811 41.36 46.27 14.86
C LYS A 811 41.69 44.78 14.74
N ILE A 812 42.77 44.44 14.03
CA ILE A 812 43.21 43.05 13.86
C ILE A 812 44.53 42.85 14.61
N LEU A 813 44.51 41.92 15.56
CA LEU A 813 45.61 41.54 16.45
C LEU A 813 45.92 40.04 16.34
N SER A 814 45.53 39.41 15.23
CA SER A 814 45.86 38.00 14.97
C SER A 814 47.27 37.91 14.38
N PRO A 815 48.19 37.11 14.96
CA PRO A 815 49.59 37.08 14.54
C PRO A 815 49.78 36.41 13.18
N LYS A 816 48.83 35.56 12.77
CA LYS A 816 48.74 35.05 11.41
C LYS A 816 47.51 35.60 10.74
N GLN A 817 47.67 36.22 9.59
CA GLN A 817 46.56 36.84 8.88
C GLN A 817 46.70 36.81 7.36
N SER A 818 45.56 36.86 6.68
CA SER A 818 45.41 37.23 5.27
C SER A 818 44.25 38.20 5.20
N VAL A 819 44.52 39.47 4.86
CA VAL A 819 43.52 40.54 4.85
C VAL A 819 43.56 41.17 3.46
N LYS A 820 42.57 40.84 2.62
CA LYS A 820 42.56 41.23 1.20
C LYS A 820 41.17 41.70 0.77
N ASP A 821 41.15 42.84 0.10
CA ASP A 821 39.95 43.30 -0.58
C ASP A 821 39.67 42.41 -1.79
N GLY A 822 38.44 42.47 -2.30
CA GLY A 822 38.07 41.88 -3.57
C GLY A 822 38.65 42.66 -4.75
N GLU A 823 38.58 42.07 -5.93
CA GLU A 823 39.06 42.68 -7.16
C GLU A 823 37.90 43.26 -7.98
N GLN A 824 38.15 44.36 -8.69
CA GLN A 824 37.24 44.89 -9.70
C GLN A 824 37.62 44.30 -11.05
N LEU A 825 36.73 43.53 -11.68
CA LEU A 825 36.96 42.85 -12.95
C LEU A 825 36.05 43.37 -14.06
N ASP A 826 36.46 43.15 -15.31
CA ASP A 826 35.59 43.38 -16.47
C ASP A 826 34.42 42.39 -16.46
N THR A 827 33.25 42.86 -16.90
CA THR A 827 32.03 42.05 -16.98
C THR A 827 32.24 40.78 -17.83
N GLY A 828 31.92 39.61 -17.27
CA GLY A 828 32.08 38.31 -17.93
C GLY A 828 33.42 37.62 -17.69
N SER A 829 34.29 38.18 -16.84
CA SER A 829 35.50 37.51 -16.35
C SER A 829 35.15 36.43 -15.32
N ASP A 830 35.96 35.37 -15.24
CA ASP A 830 35.83 34.36 -14.18
C ASP A 830 36.21 34.95 -12.82
N ASP A 831 35.50 34.60 -11.75
CA ASP A 831 35.85 35.04 -10.39
C ASP A 831 37.09 34.27 -9.87
N PRO A 832 38.23 34.93 -9.59
CA PRO A 832 39.39 34.28 -8.99
C PRO A 832 39.12 33.73 -7.58
N LEU A 833 38.06 34.18 -6.92
CA LEU A 833 37.66 33.74 -5.58
C LEU A 833 36.64 32.58 -5.60
N ALA A 834 36.24 32.08 -6.77
CA ALA A 834 35.20 31.05 -6.90
C ALA A 834 35.45 29.79 -6.04
N ASP A 835 36.71 29.39 -5.87
CA ASP A 835 37.13 28.23 -5.07
C ASP A 835 37.14 28.50 -3.55
N LEU A 836 36.91 29.75 -3.12
CA LEU A 836 36.84 30.13 -1.70
C LEU A 836 35.41 30.08 -1.15
N TYR A 837 34.39 30.23 -1.98
CA TYR A 837 33.00 30.24 -1.54
C TYR A 837 32.52 28.85 -1.13
N TRP A 838 31.68 28.82 -0.11
CA TRP A 838 31.06 27.59 0.35
C TRP A 838 29.82 27.27 -0.48
N LYS A 839 29.77 26.05 -1.05
CA LYS A 839 28.62 25.55 -1.80
C LYS A 839 27.66 24.83 -0.85
N THR A 840 26.89 25.60 -0.10
CA THR A 840 25.92 25.06 0.87
C THR A 840 24.90 24.13 0.23
N GLY A 841 24.40 23.16 1.00
CA GLY A 841 23.51 22.10 0.53
C GLY A 841 24.18 21.03 -0.34
N ILE A 842 25.34 21.32 -0.94
CA ILE A 842 26.15 20.37 -1.73
C ILE A 842 27.32 19.87 -0.89
N ASP A 843 28.13 20.80 -0.39
CA ASP A 843 29.31 20.50 0.41
C ASP A 843 29.00 20.67 1.91
N PRO A 844 29.21 19.65 2.75
CA PRO A 844 28.92 19.72 4.18
C PRO A 844 29.86 20.67 4.95
N MET A 845 31.00 21.04 4.35
CA MET A 845 32.00 21.93 4.93
C MET A 845 32.57 22.86 3.84
N PRO A 846 33.01 24.09 4.20
CA PRO A 846 33.77 24.93 3.28
C PRO A 846 35.17 24.35 2.99
N PRO A 847 35.84 24.80 1.92
CA PRO A 847 37.17 24.35 1.52
C PRO A 847 38.28 24.90 2.44
N LEU A 848 38.36 24.35 3.66
CA LEU A 848 39.22 24.86 4.75
C LEU A 848 40.72 24.93 4.41
N ASP A 849 41.19 24.09 3.49
CA ASP A 849 42.57 24.04 3.00
C ASP A 849 42.97 25.25 2.14
N LYS A 850 41.99 26.02 1.64
CA LYS A 850 42.22 27.18 0.77
C LYS A 850 42.49 28.47 1.54
N TYR A 851 42.10 28.54 2.81
CA TYR A 851 42.21 29.75 3.62
C TYR A 851 43.59 29.85 4.28
N ILE A 852 44.62 30.15 3.49
CA ILE A 852 46.01 30.24 3.96
C ILE A 852 46.29 31.60 4.61
N THR A 853 46.96 31.59 5.76
CA THR A 853 47.37 32.80 6.50
C THR A 853 48.90 32.87 6.61
N GLU A 854 49.44 34.08 6.76
CA GLU A 854 50.88 34.32 6.89
C GLU A 854 51.16 35.08 8.19
N GLU A 855 52.36 34.89 8.76
CA GLU A 855 52.77 35.63 9.96
C GLU A 855 52.92 37.12 9.66
N VAL A 856 52.29 37.97 10.48
CA VAL A 856 52.43 39.42 10.42
C VAL A 856 52.87 39.94 11.80
N PRO A 857 53.92 40.76 11.87
CA PRO A 857 54.36 41.33 13.15
C PRO A 857 53.26 42.20 13.77
N ILE A 858 52.81 41.86 14.98
CA ILE A 858 51.93 42.72 15.76
C ILE A 858 52.83 43.70 16.53
N VAL A 859 52.62 45.00 16.30
CA VAL A 859 53.27 46.05 17.09
C VAL A 859 52.37 46.38 18.26
N THR A 860 52.89 46.19 19.46
CA THR A 860 52.26 46.64 20.70
C THR A 860 53.07 47.75 21.36
N TYR A 861 52.41 48.52 22.22
CA TYR A 861 52.91 49.69 22.90
C TYR A 861 52.68 49.60 24.40
N THR A 862 53.47 50.36 25.15
CA THR A 862 53.47 50.43 26.61
C THR A 862 53.22 51.86 27.07
N VAL A 863 52.18 52.07 27.87
CA VAL A 863 51.92 53.33 28.56
C VAL A 863 52.39 53.21 30.01
N THR A 864 53.24 54.12 30.47
CA THR A 864 53.74 54.17 31.85
C THR A 864 53.40 55.51 32.48
N TYR A 865 52.90 55.51 33.72
CA TYR A 865 52.83 56.71 34.56
C TYR A 865 53.87 56.63 35.66
N THR A 866 54.70 57.67 35.81
CA THR A 866 55.77 57.74 36.82
C THR A 866 55.72 59.04 37.61
N ASP A 867 56.23 59.03 38.85
CA ASP A 867 56.12 60.16 39.77
C ASP A 867 57.05 61.35 39.47
N GLY A 868 58.05 61.16 38.61
CA GLY A 868 58.98 62.21 38.20
C GLY A 868 59.86 62.75 39.32
N VAL A 869 60.12 61.99 40.39
CA VAL A 869 60.98 62.38 41.50
C VAL A 869 62.19 61.46 41.61
N ASP A 870 63.39 62.04 41.54
CA ASP A 870 64.62 61.30 41.75
C ASP A 870 64.81 60.97 43.24
N ASP A 871 65.25 59.74 43.54
CA ASP A 871 65.62 59.23 44.87
C ASP A 871 64.50 59.15 45.94
N GLU A 872 63.23 59.35 45.55
CA GLU A 872 62.05 59.26 46.42
C GLU A 872 60.85 58.74 45.62
N VAL A 873 60.19 57.66 46.07
CA VAL A 873 58.97 57.13 45.42
C VAL A 873 57.74 57.77 46.07
N ILE A 874 57.05 58.63 45.31
CA ILE A 874 55.79 59.26 45.70
C ILE A 874 54.61 58.31 45.45
N PHE A 875 54.65 57.59 44.33
CA PHE A 875 53.76 56.48 44.01
C PHE A 875 54.46 55.50 43.06
N GLU A 876 54.08 54.23 43.11
CA GLU A 876 54.62 53.20 42.23
C GLU A 876 54.23 53.45 40.76
N ASP A 877 55.16 53.16 39.84
CA ASP A 877 54.93 53.29 38.40
C ASP A 877 53.73 52.42 37.96
N GLN A 878 52.81 53.01 37.19
CA GLN A 878 51.68 52.28 36.60
C GLN A 878 51.97 51.99 35.14
N VAL A 879 52.30 50.73 34.84
CA VAL A 879 52.65 50.26 33.50
C VAL A 879 51.49 49.47 32.92
N THR A 880 51.05 49.83 31.71
CA THR A 880 50.09 49.07 30.90
C THR A 880 50.76 48.70 29.58
N THR A 881 50.96 47.41 29.34
CA THR A 881 51.58 46.84 28.12
C THR A 881 50.52 46.32 27.15
N ASP A 882 50.96 45.82 25.99
CA ASP A 882 50.12 45.15 24.99
C ASP A 882 49.00 46.03 24.40
N LEU A 883 49.18 47.35 24.50
CA LEU A 883 48.33 48.34 23.86
C LEU A 883 48.66 48.36 22.38
N SER A 884 47.73 48.75 21.52
CA SER A 884 48.06 48.96 20.11
C SER A 884 47.75 50.39 19.70
N ASP A 885 48.19 50.74 18.50
CA ASP A 885 47.90 52.04 17.91
C ASP A 885 46.39 52.34 17.94
N GLY A 886 46.03 53.51 18.44
CA GLY A 886 44.66 53.99 18.54
C GLY A 886 43.89 53.57 19.79
N ASP A 887 44.41 52.69 20.65
CA ASP A 887 43.75 52.35 21.91
C ASP A 887 43.54 53.58 22.79
N ALA A 888 42.45 53.64 23.55
CA ALA A 888 42.29 54.69 24.55
C ALA A 888 43.45 54.63 25.55
N THR A 889 44.11 55.77 25.78
CA THR A 889 45.22 55.82 26.74
C THR A 889 44.71 55.46 28.13
N PRO A 890 45.29 54.46 28.82
CA PRO A 890 44.89 54.09 30.17
C PRO A 890 44.93 55.30 31.10
N ALA A 891 43.86 55.55 31.86
CA ALA A 891 43.88 56.63 32.83
C ALA A 891 44.73 56.25 34.04
N PHE A 892 45.45 57.23 34.61
CA PHE A 892 46.14 57.04 35.89
C PHE A 892 45.14 56.66 36.99
N ASN A 893 45.45 55.59 37.74
CA ASN A 893 44.62 55.12 38.84
C ASN A 893 45.04 55.78 40.16
N GLY A 894 44.23 56.72 40.65
CA GLY A 894 44.44 57.42 41.91
C GLY A 894 44.47 58.95 41.76
N THR A 895 44.90 59.64 42.81
CA THR A 895 45.10 61.09 42.79
C THR A 895 46.57 61.38 43.10
N PRO A 896 47.37 61.91 42.15
CA PRO A 896 48.75 62.28 42.43
C PRO A 896 48.82 63.29 43.59
N ALA A 897 49.48 62.91 44.69
CA ALA A 897 49.67 63.76 45.86
C ALA A 897 51.10 63.65 46.40
N ARG A 898 51.71 64.80 46.72
CA ARG A 898 53.05 64.92 47.31
C ARG A 898 53.06 66.01 48.38
N ASP A 899 53.54 65.67 49.57
CA ASP A 899 53.58 66.60 50.70
C ASP A 899 54.45 67.82 50.42
N GLY A 900 53.91 69.02 50.64
CA GLY A 900 54.60 70.28 50.35
C GLY A 900 54.62 70.69 48.86
N TYR A 901 54.00 69.92 47.96
CA TYR A 901 53.93 70.21 46.52
C TYR A 901 52.49 70.20 45.99
N THR A 902 52.29 70.78 44.82
CA THR A 902 51.04 70.79 44.04
C THR A 902 51.28 70.08 42.71
N PHE A 903 50.45 69.11 42.36
CA PHE A 903 50.49 68.44 41.06
C PHE A 903 50.03 69.38 39.95
N LYS A 904 50.84 69.56 38.90
CA LYS A 904 50.57 70.49 37.79
C LYS A 904 50.09 69.79 36.52
N GLY A 905 50.18 68.46 36.46
CA GLY A 905 49.81 67.65 35.31
C GLY A 905 50.90 66.64 34.95
N TRP A 906 50.68 65.94 33.83
CA TRP A 906 51.63 64.98 33.27
C TRP A 906 52.47 65.65 32.17
N ASN A 907 53.73 65.24 32.03
CA ASN A 907 54.58 65.60 30.91
C ASN A 907 55.10 64.32 30.22
N PRO A 908 54.84 64.12 28.90
CA PRO A 908 53.96 64.93 28.05
C PRO A 908 52.50 64.93 28.55
N ALA A 909 51.65 65.82 28.01
CA ALA A 909 50.23 65.79 28.33
C ALA A 909 49.63 64.45 27.88
N VAL A 910 48.72 63.88 28.68
CA VAL A 910 48.07 62.60 28.37
C VAL A 910 47.30 62.72 27.06
N ALA A 911 47.67 61.90 26.07
CA ALA A 911 46.98 61.82 24.79
C ALA A 911 45.70 61.01 24.96
N GLU A 912 44.68 61.27 24.13
CA GLU A 912 43.44 60.49 24.18
C GLU A 912 43.64 59.04 23.74
N THR A 913 44.57 58.81 22.80
CA THR A 913 44.91 57.49 22.27
C THR A 913 46.40 57.20 22.29
N VAL A 914 46.72 55.92 22.37
CA VAL A 914 48.08 55.37 22.30
C VAL A 914 48.55 55.41 20.86
N SER A 915 49.75 55.94 20.62
CA SER A 915 50.39 55.94 19.29
C SER A 915 51.83 55.44 19.29
N GLY A 916 52.27 54.92 20.45
CA GLY A 916 53.64 54.52 20.71
C GLY A 916 53.85 54.24 22.19
N ASP A 917 55.01 53.67 22.51
CA ASP A 917 55.48 53.62 23.90
C ASP A 917 55.58 55.04 24.47
N ILE A 918 54.96 55.28 25.62
CA ILE A 918 54.95 56.61 26.23
C ILE A 918 55.03 56.51 27.75
N THR A 919 55.83 57.40 28.33
CA THR A 919 55.92 57.58 29.79
C THR A 919 55.42 58.96 30.16
N TYR A 920 54.30 59.02 30.89
CA TYR A 920 53.73 60.22 31.47
C TYR A 920 54.34 60.48 32.85
N THR A 921 55.12 61.55 32.96
CA THR A 921 55.85 61.91 34.18
C THR A 921 55.11 62.99 34.96
N ALA A 922 54.81 62.75 36.24
CA ALA A 922 54.12 63.72 37.08
C ALA A 922 54.95 65.00 37.28
N GLN A 923 54.33 66.17 37.16
CA GLN A 923 54.97 67.46 37.34
C GLN A 923 54.53 68.10 38.66
N TRP A 924 55.52 68.56 39.45
CA TRP A 924 55.31 69.08 40.80
C TRP A 924 55.78 70.53 40.93
N GLU A 925 54.99 71.35 41.62
CA GLU A 925 55.38 72.71 42.02
C GLU A 925 55.39 72.82 43.54
N LYS A 926 56.48 73.30 44.15
CA LYS A 926 56.58 73.45 45.60
C LYS A 926 55.56 74.48 46.07
N LYS A 927 54.78 74.15 47.11
CA LYS A 927 53.87 75.11 47.76
C LYS A 927 54.71 76.20 48.42
N ASP A 928 54.45 77.47 48.09
CA ASP A 928 55.16 78.59 48.69
C ASP A 928 54.94 78.63 50.22
N THR A 929 55.99 78.34 50.98
CA THR A 929 56.04 78.58 52.41
C THR A 929 56.35 80.05 52.66
N SER A 930 55.37 80.93 52.40
CA SER A 930 55.35 82.23 53.08
C SER A 930 54.62 82.05 54.41
N ASP A 931 55.38 82.10 55.51
CA ASP A 931 54.87 82.07 56.87
C ASP A 931 53.99 83.33 57.12
N PRO A 932 52.70 83.19 57.45
CA PRO A 932 51.84 84.35 57.70
C PRO A 932 51.95 84.80 59.15
N LYS A 933 52.49 86.01 59.38
CA LYS A 933 52.23 86.75 60.62
C LYS A 933 50.83 87.38 60.59
N ASP A 934 50.01 86.87 61.50
CA ASP A 934 48.69 87.35 61.97
C ASP A 934 48.67 88.87 62.29
N PRO A 935 47.56 89.59 61.99
CA PRO A 935 46.57 89.82 63.05
C PRO A 935 45.08 89.84 62.60
N THR A 936 44.26 89.04 63.28
CA THR A 936 42.92 89.33 63.85
C THR A 936 41.78 89.84 62.95
N LYS A 937 40.81 88.94 62.67
CA LYS A 937 39.40 89.24 62.34
C LYS A 937 38.48 88.12 62.90
N PRO A 938 37.31 88.40 63.49
CA PRO A 938 36.73 87.52 64.51
C PRO A 938 35.75 86.43 64.03
N SER A 939 35.82 85.31 64.78
CA SER A 939 34.80 84.37 65.31
C SER A 939 33.77 83.71 64.37
N PHE A 940 33.83 82.36 64.22
CA PHE A 940 33.04 81.29 64.92
C PHE A 940 31.54 81.36 64.59
N GLU A 941 30.86 80.32 64.07
CA GLU A 941 30.80 78.93 64.55
C GLU A 941 30.23 77.99 63.45
N LYS A 942 30.60 76.70 63.53
CA LYS A 942 30.08 75.49 62.81
C LYS A 942 28.72 75.07 63.44
N PRO A 943 27.98 73.98 63.03
CA PRO A 943 28.11 73.07 61.88
C PRO A 943 26.78 72.57 61.21
N SER A 944 26.95 71.83 60.10
CA SER A 944 26.20 70.61 59.69
C SER A 944 24.98 70.69 58.74
N ASN A 945 25.04 69.76 57.79
CA ASN A 945 24.00 68.97 57.14
C ASN A 945 23.01 69.57 56.12
N ASN A 946 23.07 68.92 54.94
CA ASN A 946 22.00 68.43 54.07
C ASN A 946 20.74 69.29 53.84
N GLY A 947 20.53 69.56 52.55
CA GLY A 947 19.22 69.55 51.93
C GLY A 947 18.67 70.93 51.53
N ASN A 948 17.95 70.91 50.40
CA ASN A 948 16.98 71.92 49.93
C ASN A 948 17.60 73.08 49.13
N SER A 949 17.44 73.15 47.81
CA SER A 949 16.27 73.39 46.94
C SER A 949 15.90 74.87 46.73
N GLY A 950 15.26 75.10 45.58
CA GLY A 950 14.45 76.28 45.28
C GLY A 950 14.91 76.93 43.98
N SER A 951 14.39 76.55 42.81
CA SER A 951 13.04 76.94 42.34
C SER A 951 12.73 78.40 42.61
N GLY A 952 12.63 79.17 41.53
CA GLY A 952 12.17 80.55 41.52
C GLY A 952 11.35 80.79 40.26
N ASN A 953 10.17 80.20 40.23
CA ASN A 953 9.07 80.59 39.34
C ASN A 953 8.51 81.93 39.82
N THR A 954 8.26 82.89 38.91
CA THR A 954 7.13 83.85 38.99
C THR A 954 7.00 84.64 37.68
N THR A 955 6.01 84.23 36.89
CA THR A 955 4.85 85.01 36.41
C THR A 955 4.98 86.51 36.03
N GLY A 956 4.48 86.81 34.82
CA GLY A 956 3.86 88.07 34.38
C GLY A 956 3.50 87.99 32.89
N ASN A 957 2.31 87.47 32.52
CA ASN A 957 1.10 88.22 32.06
C ASN A 957 1.39 89.18 30.85
N ALA A 958 0.73 89.15 29.68
CA ALA A 958 -0.70 88.97 29.35
C ALA A 958 -0.89 88.52 27.86
N SER A 959 -1.84 87.60 27.56
CA SER A 959 -3.16 87.81 26.91
C SER A 959 -3.12 88.26 25.43
N ALA A 960 -3.32 87.32 24.48
CA ALA A 960 -4.53 87.12 23.63
C ALA A 960 -4.42 87.85 22.27
N ASP A 961 -4.82 87.32 21.10
CA ASP A 961 -5.99 86.51 20.81
C ASP A 961 -5.91 85.78 19.44
N ASN A 962 -6.45 84.55 19.42
CA ASN A 962 -7.46 84.00 18.49
C ASN A 962 -7.21 83.66 16.98
N LYS A 963 -7.18 82.33 16.74
CA LYS A 963 -8.02 81.45 15.86
C LYS A 963 -8.06 81.51 14.30
N ASN A 964 -8.00 80.26 13.79
CA ASN A 964 -8.74 79.62 12.67
C ASN A 964 -8.38 80.07 11.24
N THR A 965 -8.27 79.20 10.23
CA THR A 965 -9.20 78.14 9.80
C THR A 965 -8.55 77.01 8.98
N LYS A 966 -9.23 75.86 8.99
CA LYS A 966 -9.14 74.67 8.11
C LYS A 966 -9.11 74.95 6.59
N SER A 967 -8.59 73.98 5.84
CA SER A 967 -9.10 73.64 4.50
C SER A 967 -8.86 72.15 4.18
N SER A 968 -9.79 71.57 3.43
CA SER A 968 -10.00 70.15 3.13
C SER A 968 -10.05 69.90 1.61
N ASN A 969 -9.61 68.72 1.18
CA ASN A 969 -9.98 67.91 0.00
C ASN A 969 -10.37 68.59 -1.34
N ALA A 970 -9.68 68.21 -2.44
CA ALA A 970 -10.21 67.33 -3.51
C ALA A 970 -9.40 67.37 -4.82
N LYS A 971 -8.89 66.21 -5.24
CA LYS A 971 -8.86 65.57 -6.57
C LYS A 971 -9.04 66.44 -7.84
N LYS A 972 -8.05 66.40 -8.77
CA LYS A 972 -8.24 66.09 -10.21
C LYS A 972 -6.91 65.84 -10.97
N THR A 973 -6.96 64.78 -11.79
CA THR A 973 -6.03 64.18 -12.79
C THR A 973 -5.40 65.12 -13.84
N PRO A 974 -4.37 64.62 -14.56
CA PRO A 974 -4.58 64.39 -16.00
C PRO A 974 -4.19 62.98 -16.52
N LYS A 975 -4.61 62.77 -17.78
CA LYS A 975 -4.81 61.57 -18.60
C LYS A 975 -3.58 60.75 -19.00
N THR A 976 -3.84 59.44 -19.08
CA THR A 976 -3.45 58.42 -20.07
C THR A 976 -2.74 58.86 -21.36
N GLY A 977 -1.70 58.09 -21.72
CA GLY A 977 -1.18 57.93 -23.07
C GLY A 977 -0.40 56.62 -23.16
N ASP A 978 -1.08 55.57 -23.63
CA ASP A 978 -0.50 54.31 -24.05
C ASP A 978 0.55 54.53 -25.14
N GLU A 979 1.68 53.81 -25.10
CA GLU A 979 2.19 53.10 -26.27
C GLU A 979 2.86 51.78 -25.84
N SER A 980 2.23 50.71 -26.28
CA SER A 980 2.64 49.32 -26.19
C SER A 980 3.87 49.03 -27.04
N HIS A 981 4.97 48.55 -26.44
CA HIS A 981 6.02 47.83 -27.16
C HIS A 981 5.87 46.30 -27.01
N MET A 982 4.65 45.82 -27.27
CA MET A 982 4.30 44.40 -27.40
C MET A 982 4.98 43.71 -28.61
N MET A 983 5.81 44.43 -29.38
CA MET A 983 6.62 43.93 -30.50
C MET A 983 8.10 43.70 -30.17
N LEU A 984 8.60 44.08 -28.98
CA LEU A 984 9.99 43.78 -28.57
C LEU A 984 10.10 42.39 -27.90
N TRP A 985 9.03 41.96 -27.23
CA TRP A 985 8.93 40.66 -26.54
C TRP A 985 8.73 39.46 -27.49
N ILE A 986 8.21 39.67 -28.70
CA ILE A 986 8.04 38.60 -29.71
C ILE A 986 9.34 38.35 -30.50
N VAL A 987 10.24 39.35 -30.61
CA VAL A 987 11.53 39.20 -31.30
C VAL A 987 12.59 38.54 -30.38
N LEU A 988 12.50 38.70 -29.06
CA LEU A 988 13.38 38.03 -28.09
C LEU A 988 13.02 36.57 -27.81
N MET A 989 11.74 36.18 -27.90
CA MET A 989 11.34 34.76 -27.77
C MET A 989 11.75 33.89 -28.97
N LEU A 990 12.06 34.48 -30.14
CA LEU A 990 12.57 33.75 -31.30
C LEU A 990 14.10 33.53 -31.26
N ALA A 991 14.84 34.24 -30.39
CA ALA A 991 16.28 34.06 -30.22
C ALA A 991 16.65 33.02 -29.14
N ALA A 992 15.78 32.79 -28.15
CA ALA A 992 16.00 31.80 -27.09
C ALA A 992 15.67 30.35 -27.49
N VAL A 993 14.86 30.13 -28.53
CA VAL A 993 14.52 28.78 -29.03
C VAL A 993 15.58 28.22 -29.99
N ALA A 994 16.52 29.04 -30.46
CA ALA A 994 17.59 28.61 -31.37
C ALA A 994 18.84 28.03 -30.67
N MET A 995 19.05 28.27 -29.36
CA MET A 995 20.23 27.78 -28.64
C MET A 995 20.03 26.44 -27.90
N SER A 996 18.78 26.04 -27.62
CA SER A 996 18.46 24.75 -26.98
C SER A 996 18.48 23.55 -27.95
N GLY A 997 18.45 23.80 -29.26
CA GLY A 997 18.45 22.76 -30.30
C GLY A 997 19.82 22.22 -30.72
N VAL A 998 20.92 22.88 -30.34
CA VAL A 998 22.28 22.55 -30.84
C VAL A 998 23.05 21.59 -29.91
N VAL A 999 22.64 21.45 -28.64
CA VAL A 999 23.34 20.58 -27.66
C VAL A 999 22.84 19.12 -27.68
N VAL A 1000 21.63 18.85 -28.18
CA VAL A 1000 21.07 17.48 -28.24
C VAL A 1000 21.47 16.71 -29.51
N TYR A 1001 22.02 17.37 -30.54
CA TYR A 1001 22.38 16.71 -31.81
C TYR A 1001 23.81 16.12 -31.87
N LYS A 1002 24.67 16.32 -30.85
CA LYS A 1002 26.08 15.86 -30.87
C LYS A 1002 26.43 14.66 -29.98
N ARG A 1003 25.45 13.96 -29.39
CA ARG A 1003 25.69 12.74 -28.57
C ARG A 1003 25.27 11.40 -29.21
N LYS A 1004 24.95 11.39 -30.50
CA LYS A 1004 24.78 10.15 -31.31
C LYS A 1004 25.79 10.09 -32.45
N ARG A 1005 27.08 9.97 -32.11
CA ARG A 1005 28.14 9.33 -32.91
C ARG A 1005 29.49 9.46 -32.19
N SER A 1006 29.74 8.52 -31.27
CA SER A 1006 31.02 7.83 -31.03
C SER A 1006 30.75 6.72 -30.04
#